data_AF-A0A329MPW7-F1
#
_entry.id   AF-A0A329MPW7-F1
#
_cell.length_a   1.000
_cell.length_b   1.000
_cell.length_c   1.000
_cell.angle_alpha   90.00
_cell.angle_beta   90.00
_cell.angle_gamma   90.00
#
_symmetry.space_group_name_H-M   'P 1'
#
loop_
_entity.id
_entity.type
_entity.pdbx_description
1 polymer ?
#
loop_
_entity_poly.entity_id
_entity_poly.type
_entity_poly.pdbx_seq_one_letter_code
_entity_poly.pdbx_strand_id
1 'polypeptide(L)'
;MLRNKWVILALSFIILLGAGAPVLYYKEKYGGGLVNETPDPQALNPIKTVSKPKDSYDTIVVGTDPEGVAAAVSAARNGLKTLLVDGRDREILGGLMTLGWLNTIDLNQDTEQSYIPGTKVPLLNKGIFQEFYDMLEGTSFDVTTATNAFHKLVGNEPNIDVLLQTKSMAPIVKKGTDSDLVEGISLTTEDGKAYEVKAPTVIDATQDADIAAAAGVPFTIGREDLGDKETKMAVTVVFRMKNVDADVWQKIRKYLDNDGLPGTGSDERSAWGYVDFNSKYEPVNKERVRVRGPNIGRQNDDTALLNMIQIFGIDGADPKSRTEAYELAKSELPNIIDFFKKNYPEFANVEVDIHDLAPELYVRETRHMQGMYRLTMIDVLDNRDQWDRIGFGSYTVDIQRTGPKDNGQEVMKPIKYAIPFRSIVPQQVDGLLVVGRSASYDTLPHGSARVIPTGMAEGEAAGAASKLAIDNKLTFRKLAESKELIAKLQDALNKQGMDIKPYTLKQNPPYMSHKTYPGLKMAIYFNLAAGRGEKGIDFELDKEANPQRIVNQLNAIKKIVTAKGTNYMKGNPNDALAVVKGDAKTEPLTLTQAAYSITKAVGLNVAADKAVAELQTKKLLSKETIAMIADQKKLTYGEVYMLLKDTMESFGYRF
;
A
#
# COMPACT_ATOMS: atom_id res chain seq x y z
N MET A 1 18.68 -53.83 -19.01
CA MET A 1 18.52 -52.45 -18.47
C MET A 1 17.66 -51.50 -19.31
N LEU A 2 17.45 -51.72 -20.61
CA LEU A 2 16.65 -50.80 -21.46
C LEU A 2 15.12 -50.99 -21.37
N ARG A 3 14.64 -52.17 -20.99
CA ARG A 3 13.21 -52.53 -21.00
C ARG A 3 12.38 -51.88 -19.88
N ASN A 4 13.01 -51.52 -18.75
CA ASN A 4 12.33 -50.83 -17.64
C ASN A 4 12.19 -49.31 -17.86
N LYS A 5 13.01 -48.71 -18.74
CA LYS A 5 12.96 -47.26 -18.99
C LYS A 5 11.70 -46.84 -19.74
N TRP A 6 11.24 -47.67 -20.69
CA TRP A 6 10.00 -47.41 -21.46
C TRP A 6 8.74 -47.53 -20.62
N VAL A 7 8.69 -48.48 -19.68
CA VAL A 7 7.56 -48.62 -18.76
C VAL A 7 7.49 -47.44 -17.80
N ILE A 8 8.63 -46.98 -17.29
CA ILE A 8 8.70 -45.78 -16.44
C ILE A 8 8.29 -44.53 -17.24
N LEU A 9 8.80 -44.35 -18.46
CA LEU A 9 8.41 -43.24 -19.35
C LEU A 9 6.91 -43.24 -19.68
N ALA A 10 6.34 -44.42 -19.98
CA ALA A 10 4.92 -44.56 -20.27
C ALA A 10 4.05 -44.26 -19.03
N LEU A 11 4.46 -44.74 -17.84
CA LEU A 11 3.77 -44.44 -16.58
C LEU A 11 3.88 -42.95 -16.22
N SER A 12 5.05 -42.33 -16.40
CA SER A 12 5.23 -40.89 -16.21
C SER A 12 4.37 -40.07 -17.18
N PHE A 13 4.23 -40.51 -18.43
CA PHE A 13 3.40 -39.85 -19.43
C PHE A 13 1.90 -39.99 -19.13
N ILE A 14 1.45 -41.15 -18.65
CA ILE A 14 0.07 -41.38 -18.21
C ILE A 14 -0.25 -40.57 -16.95
N ILE A 15 0.69 -40.45 -16.00
CA ILE A 15 0.53 -39.60 -14.80
C ILE A 15 0.48 -38.12 -15.19
N LEU A 16 1.33 -37.67 -16.12
CA LEU A 16 1.33 -36.31 -16.63
C LEU A 16 0.05 -35.98 -17.40
N LEU A 17 -0.48 -36.90 -18.21
CA LEU A 17 -1.77 -36.74 -18.89
C LEU A 17 -2.95 -36.78 -17.92
N GLY A 18 -2.91 -37.69 -16.94
CA GLY A 18 -3.95 -37.82 -15.91
C GLY A 18 -4.03 -36.62 -14.97
N ALA A 19 -2.90 -35.97 -14.67
CA ALA A 19 -2.85 -34.75 -13.87
C ALA A 19 -3.06 -33.47 -14.71
N GLY A 20 -2.60 -33.46 -15.96
CA GLY A 20 -2.68 -32.30 -16.85
C GLY A 20 -4.05 -32.12 -17.53
N ALA A 21 -4.75 -33.21 -17.87
CA ALA A 21 -6.03 -33.13 -18.55
C ALA A 21 -7.15 -32.49 -17.70
N PRO A 22 -7.28 -32.77 -16.38
CA PRO A 22 -8.25 -32.06 -15.54
C PRO A 22 -7.92 -30.57 -15.41
N VAL A 23 -6.64 -30.20 -15.26
CA VAL A 23 -6.21 -28.80 -15.14
C VAL A 23 -6.44 -28.02 -16.44
N LEU A 24 -6.14 -28.63 -17.60
CA LEU A 24 -6.39 -28.03 -18.91
C LEU A 24 -7.89 -27.95 -19.21
N TYR A 25 -8.66 -29.01 -18.92
CA TYR A 25 -10.12 -29.00 -19.04
C TYR A 25 -10.76 -27.94 -18.14
N TYR A 26 -10.29 -27.78 -16.90
CA TYR A 26 -10.81 -26.78 -15.98
C TYR A 26 -10.44 -25.36 -16.41
N LYS A 27 -9.21 -25.16 -16.89
CA LYS A 27 -8.77 -23.88 -17.47
C LYS A 27 -9.56 -23.51 -18.73
N GLU A 28 -9.85 -24.48 -19.59
CA GLU A 28 -10.59 -24.27 -20.83
C GLU A 28 -12.09 -24.05 -20.58
N LYS A 29 -12.67 -24.71 -19.58
CA LYS A 29 -14.10 -24.62 -19.24
C LYS A 29 -14.45 -23.50 -18.26
N TYR A 30 -13.53 -23.16 -17.36
CA TYR A 30 -13.75 -22.24 -16.23
C TYR A 30 -12.67 -21.14 -16.12
N GLY A 31 -11.79 -20.97 -17.11
CA GLY A 31 -10.77 -19.92 -17.17
C GLY A 31 -9.64 -20.00 -16.13
N GLY A 32 -9.62 -21.02 -15.28
CA GLY A 32 -8.57 -21.27 -14.29
C GLY A 32 -8.83 -20.60 -12.94
N GLY A 33 -8.59 -21.34 -11.86
CA GLY A 33 -8.78 -20.94 -10.47
C GLY A 33 -9.66 -21.93 -9.72
N LEU A 34 -9.06 -22.71 -8.81
CA LEU A 34 -9.79 -23.41 -7.75
C LEU A 34 -10.23 -22.35 -6.74
N VAL A 35 -11.40 -21.79 -6.98
CA VAL A 35 -12.18 -21.04 -5.99
C VAL A 35 -12.51 -22.02 -4.85
N ASN A 36 -12.51 -21.56 -3.60
CA ASN A 36 -13.27 -22.31 -2.61
C ASN A 36 -14.72 -22.31 -3.10
N GLU A 37 -15.27 -23.48 -3.48
CA GLU A 37 -16.71 -23.56 -3.73
C GLU A 37 -17.42 -23.09 -2.47
N THR A 38 -18.00 -21.90 -2.52
CA THR A 38 -18.73 -21.30 -1.41
C THR A 38 -19.80 -20.38 -2.00
N PRO A 39 -20.97 -20.35 -1.36
CA PRO A 39 -22.15 -21.07 -1.84
C PRO A 39 -23.18 -20.06 -2.37
N ASP A 40 -24.41 -20.52 -2.59
CA ASP A 40 -25.60 -19.67 -2.63
C ASP A 40 -25.52 -18.51 -1.59
N PRO A 41 -26.23 -17.39 -1.82
CA PRO A 41 -26.23 -16.23 -0.92
C PRO A 41 -26.25 -16.60 0.56
N GLN A 42 -25.26 -16.11 1.32
CA GLN A 42 -25.16 -16.38 2.75
C GLN A 42 -25.95 -15.36 3.55
N ALA A 43 -26.60 -15.80 4.63
CA ALA A 43 -27.07 -14.86 5.64
C ALA A 43 -25.90 -14.28 6.42
N LEU A 44 -26.03 -13.01 6.84
CA LEU A 44 -25.08 -12.37 7.73
C LEU A 44 -25.15 -13.00 9.13
N ASN A 45 -24.02 -13.50 9.61
CA ASN A 45 -23.89 -13.99 10.99
C ASN A 45 -23.87 -12.80 11.95
N PRO A 46 -24.62 -12.84 13.06
CA PRO A 46 -24.58 -11.76 14.03
C PRO A 46 -23.22 -11.71 14.75
N ILE A 47 -22.75 -10.50 15.04
CA ILE A 47 -21.64 -10.26 15.97
C ILE A 47 -22.21 -9.79 17.31
N LYS A 48 -21.75 -10.38 18.40
CA LYS A 48 -22.20 -9.99 19.74
C LYS A 48 -21.42 -8.76 20.21
N THR A 49 -22.11 -7.64 20.35
CA THR A 49 -21.58 -6.43 21.00
C THR A 49 -22.00 -6.41 22.49
N VAL A 50 -21.10 -5.95 23.37
CA VAL A 50 -21.43 -5.73 24.78
C VAL A 50 -22.14 -4.39 24.95
N SER A 51 -23.10 -4.31 25.87
CA SER A 51 -23.82 -3.05 26.14
C SER A 51 -23.05 -2.07 27.02
N LYS A 52 -22.04 -2.56 27.75
CA LYS A 52 -21.17 -1.78 28.62
C LYS A 52 -19.74 -2.39 28.58
N PRO A 53 -18.68 -1.58 28.40
CA PRO A 53 -17.32 -2.06 28.58
C PRO A 53 -17.00 -2.30 30.06
N LYS A 54 -16.03 -3.17 30.33
CA LYS A 54 -15.43 -3.29 31.67
C LYS A 54 -14.63 -2.03 31.99
N ASP A 55 -14.36 -1.80 33.28
CA ASP A 55 -13.59 -0.63 33.72
C ASP A 55 -12.10 -0.72 33.30
N SER A 56 -11.60 -1.93 33.03
CA SER A 56 -10.24 -2.15 32.54
C SER A 56 -10.09 -3.40 31.69
N TYR A 57 -9.11 -3.37 30.80
CA TYR A 57 -8.65 -4.45 29.93
C TYR A 57 -7.12 -4.52 29.93
N ASP A 58 -6.57 -5.63 29.44
CA ASP A 58 -5.13 -5.73 29.23
C ASP A 58 -4.72 -4.97 27.95
N THR A 59 -5.56 -5.02 26.92
CA THR A 59 -5.38 -4.29 25.66
C THR A 59 -6.70 -3.73 25.15
N ILE A 60 -6.67 -2.49 24.66
CA ILE A 60 -7.77 -1.90 23.87
C ILE A 60 -7.31 -1.77 22.42
N VAL A 61 -8.09 -2.29 21.49
CA VAL A 61 -7.89 -2.13 20.05
C VAL A 61 -8.99 -1.22 19.53
N VAL A 62 -8.60 -0.09 18.94
CA VAL A 62 -9.53 0.93 18.43
C VAL A 62 -9.54 0.87 16.91
N GLY A 63 -10.70 0.56 16.32
CA GLY A 63 -10.90 0.39 14.87
C GLY A 63 -11.10 -1.08 14.49
N THR A 64 -12.09 -1.33 13.62
CA THR A 64 -12.52 -2.68 13.20
C THR A 64 -12.24 -3.00 11.72
N ASP A 65 -11.37 -2.22 11.09
CA ASP A 65 -10.75 -2.61 9.82
C ASP A 65 -9.92 -3.91 10.00
N PRO A 66 -9.54 -4.60 8.92
CA PRO A 66 -8.92 -5.93 9.02
C PRO A 66 -7.71 -6.00 9.95
N GLU A 67 -6.86 -4.98 9.98
CA GLU A 67 -5.73 -4.85 10.89
C GLU A 67 -6.14 -4.79 12.37
N GLY A 68 -7.23 -4.12 12.70
CA GLY A 68 -7.78 -4.06 14.05
C GLY A 68 -8.36 -5.39 14.49
N VAL A 69 -9.06 -6.10 13.59
CA VAL A 69 -9.52 -7.46 13.84
C VAL A 69 -8.33 -8.40 14.11
N ALA A 70 -7.28 -8.34 13.27
CA ALA A 70 -6.07 -9.15 13.46
C ALA A 70 -5.37 -8.85 14.80
N ALA A 71 -5.29 -7.57 15.19
CA ALA A 71 -4.72 -7.16 16.47
C ALA A 71 -5.51 -7.70 17.67
N ALA A 72 -6.84 -7.60 17.64
CA ALA A 72 -7.69 -8.09 18.73
C ALA A 72 -7.61 -9.62 18.89
N VAL A 73 -7.68 -10.34 17.76
CA VAL A 73 -7.55 -11.81 17.74
C VAL A 73 -6.18 -12.24 18.25
N SER A 74 -5.09 -11.61 17.79
CA SER A 74 -3.75 -11.92 18.28
C SER A 74 -3.58 -11.65 19.77
N ALA A 75 -4.06 -10.50 20.26
CA ALA A 75 -4.02 -10.18 21.69
C ALA A 75 -4.75 -11.25 22.53
N ALA A 76 -5.96 -11.63 22.12
CA ALA A 76 -6.76 -12.65 22.81
C ALA A 76 -6.11 -14.04 22.79
N ARG A 77 -5.53 -14.45 21.65
CA ARG A 77 -4.78 -15.72 21.52
C ARG A 77 -3.51 -15.77 22.36
N ASN A 78 -2.94 -14.61 22.66
CA ASN A 78 -1.84 -14.47 23.62
C ASN A 78 -2.32 -14.39 25.09
N GLY A 79 -3.63 -14.57 25.33
CA GLY A 79 -4.25 -14.67 26.65
C GLY A 79 -4.66 -13.34 27.26
N LEU A 80 -4.67 -12.25 26.49
CA LEU A 80 -5.06 -10.93 26.98
C LEU A 80 -6.58 -10.78 26.99
N LYS A 81 -7.12 -10.08 28.00
CA LYS A 81 -8.48 -9.55 27.97
C LYS A 81 -8.50 -8.32 27.08
N THR A 82 -9.24 -8.40 25.99
CA THR A 82 -9.18 -7.40 24.92
C THR A 82 -10.53 -6.71 24.73
N LEU A 83 -10.52 -5.39 24.61
CA LEU A 83 -11.65 -4.63 24.09
C LEU A 83 -11.38 -4.29 22.62
N LEU A 84 -12.22 -4.76 21.70
CA LEU A 84 -12.26 -4.29 20.31
C LEU A 84 -13.40 -3.29 20.17
N VAL A 85 -13.07 -2.02 19.89
CA VAL A 85 -14.05 -0.92 19.88
C VAL A 85 -13.99 -0.14 18.57
N ASP A 86 -15.16 0.30 18.07
CA ASP A 86 -15.27 1.10 16.84
C ASP A 86 -16.07 2.38 17.07
N GLY A 87 -15.56 3.49 16.51
CA GLY A 87 -16.14 4.83 16.64
C GLY A 87 -16.74 5.41 15.36
N ARG A 88 -16.96 4.59 14.32
CA ARG A 88 -17.49 5.02 13.01
C ARG A 88 -18.93 4.60 12.78
N ASP A 89 -19.69 4.38 13.87
CA ASP A 89 -21.10 3.97 13.79
C ASP A 89 -21.32 2.71 12.94
N ARG A 90 -20.41 1.72 13.09
CA ARG A 90 -20.48 0.45 12.36
C ARG A 90 -21.27 -0.58 13.13
N GLU A 91 -22.05 -1.40 12.43
CA GLU A 91 -22.77 -2.56 12.97
C GLU A 91 -22.07 -3.90 12.68
N ILE A 92 -21.07 -3.88 11.78
CA ILE A 92 -20.33 -5.05 11.30
C ILE A 92 -18.83 -4.81 11.32
N LEU A 93 -18.05 -5.89 11.34
CA LEU A 93 -16.58 -5.84 11.26
C LEU A 93 -16.08 -5.80 9.81
N GLY A 94 -14.82 -5.41 9.63
CA GLY A 94 -14.09 -5.53 8.36
C GLY A 94 -13.90 -4.22 7.58
N GLY A 95 -14.51 -3.13 8.04
CA GLY A 95 -14.27 -1.76 7.55
C GLY A 95 -14.20 -1.65 6.03
N LEU A 96 -13.02 -1.31 5.50
CA LEU A 96 -12.82 -1.11 4.05
C LEU A 96 -13.27 -2.30 3.17
N MET A 97 -13.14 -3.54 3.65
CA MET A 97 -13.53 -4.72 2.85
C MET A 97 -15.04 -4.98 2.84
N THR A 98 -15.76 -4.56 3.89
CA THR A 98 -17.17 -4.91 4.11
C THR A 98 -18.12 -3.72 3.95
N LEU A 99 -17.72 -2.54 4.43
CA LEU A 99 -18.45 -1.27 4.30
C LEU A 99 -17.87 -0.37 3.21
N GLY A 100 -16.57 -0.48 2.94
CA GLY A 100 -15.96 0.18 1.77
C GLY A 100 -16.18 -0.56 0.46
N TRP A 101 -16.72 -1.78 0.53
CA TRP A 101 -16.95 -2.68 -0.61
C TRP A 101 -15.70 -2.88 -1.49
N LEU A 102 -14.50 -2.72 -0.92
CA LEU A 102 -13.25 -3.01 -1.62
C LEU A 102 -13.04 -4.53 -1.62
N ASN A 103 -13.83 -5.21 -2.45
CA ASN A 103 -13.94 -6.67 -2.46
C ASN A 103 -12.93 -7.34 -3.40
N THR A 104 -11.80 -6.70 -3.65
CA THR A 104 -10.68 -7.24 -4.44
C THR A 104 -9.40 -6.94 -3.68
N ILE A 105 -8.64 -7.98 -3.34
CA ILE A 105 -7.49 -7.88 -2.44
C ILE A 105 -6.21 -7.67 -3.23
N ASP A 106 -5.51 -6.59 -2.90
CA ASP A 106 -4.11 -6.39 -3.27
C ASP A 106 -3.25 -7.33 -2.42
N LEU A 107 -2.64 -8.35 -3.06
CA LEU A 107 -1.94 -9.44 -2.36
C LEU A 107 -0.43 -9.22 -2.27
N ASN A 108 0.14 -9.59 -1.12
CA ASN A 108 1.58 -9.74 -0.90
C ASN A 108 2.01 -11.16 -1.24
N GLN A 109 2.21 -11.43 -2.52
CA GLN A 109 2.58 -12.75 -3.01
C GLN A 109 4.05 -13.08 -2.70
N ASP A 110 4.33 -14.34 -2.39
CA ASP A 110 5.69 -14.89 -2.39
C ASP A 110 6.05 -15.30 -3.82
N THR A 111 6.67 -14.37 -4.55
CA THR A 111 7.05 -14.59 -5.95
C THR A 111 8.22 -15.55 -6.12
N GLU A 112 8.93 -15.90 -5.03
CA GLU A 112 10.03 -16.87 -5.07
C GLU A 112 9.54 -18.30 -4.82
N GLN A 113 8.32 -18.49 -4.33
CA GLN A 113 7.71 -19.80 -4.12
C GLN A 113 6.97 -20.26 -5.38
N SER A 114 7.35 -21.45 -5.88
CA SER A 114 6.60 -22.11 -6.96
C SER A 114 5.25 -22.63 -6.47
N TYR A 115 4.24 -22.57 -7.33
CA TYR A 115 2.91 -23.13 -7.08
C TYR A 115 2.32 -23.73 -8.35
N ILE A 116 1.24 -24.50 -8.22
CA ILE A 116 0.56 -25.13 -9.34
C ILE A 116 -0.39 -24.08 -9.95
N PRO A 117 -0.28 -23.75 -11.25
CA PRO A 117 -1.19 -22.81 -11.89
C PRO A 117 -2.66 -23.21 -11.66
N GLY A 118 -3.48 -22.25 -11.24
CA GLY A 118 -4.89 -22.50 -10.88
C GLY A 118 -5.14 -22.81 -9.40
N THR A 119 -4.12 -22.82 -8.54
CA THR A 119 -4.30 -22.81 -7.08
C THR A 119 -4.17 -21.40 -6.50
N LYS A 120 -4.58 -21.19 -5.24
CA LYS A 120 -4.27 -19.96 -4.49
C LYS A 120 -2.75 -19.70 -4.55
N VAL A 121 -2.39 -18.45 -4.79
CA VAL A 121 -0.99 -18.00 -4.87
C VAL A 121 -0.36 -18.06 -3.48
N PRO A 122 0.93 -18.42 -3.37
CA PRO A 122 1.66 -18.34 -2.11
C PRO A 122 1.68 -16.90 -1.59
N LEU A 123 1.40 -16.73 -0.30
CA LEU A 123 1.36 -15.44 0.38
C LEU A 123 2.54 -15.30 1.35
N LEU A 124 3.06 -14.07 1.46
CA LEU A 124 4.15 -13.76 2.38
C LEU A 124 3.66 -13.62 3.83
N ASN A 125 2.60 -12.83 4.05
CA ASN A 125 2.01 -12.60 5.37
C ASN A 125 0.96 -13.67 5.63
N LYS A 126 1.32 -14.71 6.39
CA LYS A 126 0.40 -15.81 6.70
C LYS A 126 -0.42 -15.50 7.95
N GLY A 127 -0.37 -16.34 8.98
CA GLY A 127 -1.04 -16.11 10.26
C GLY A 127 -2.55 -15.85 10.11
N ILE A 128 -3.05 -14.85 10.81
CA ILE A 128 -4.47 -14.48 10.83
C ILE A 128 -4.96 -14.04 9.44
N PHE A 129 -4.10 -13.41 8.62
CA PHE A 129 -4.48 -13.07 7.24
C PHE A 129 -4.74 -14.34 6.41
N GLN A 130 -3.91 -15.38 6.54
CA GLN A 130 -4.14 -16.64 5.84
C GLN A 130 -5.45 -17.30 6.30
N GLU A 131 -5.72 -17.33 7.61
CA GLU A 131 -6.99 -17.86 8.14
C GLU A 131 -8.21 -17.12 7.57
N PHE A 132 -8.13 -15.80 7.48
CA PHE A 132 -9.16 -14.98 6.84
C PHE A 132 -9.30 -15.32 5.35
N TYR A 133 -8.20 -15.28 4.60
CA TYR A 133 -8.17 -15.50 3.15
C TYR A 133 -8.61 -16.93 2.76
N ASP A 134 -8.38 -17.91 3.63
CA ASP A 134 -8.81 -19.29 3.44
C ASP A 134 -10.32 -19.47 3.56
N MET A 135 -11.04 -18.51 4.17
CA MET A 135 -12.50 -18.49 4.24
C MET A 135 -13.16 -17.73 3.08
N LEU A 136 -12.38 -17.08 2.22
CA LEU A 136 -12.89 -16.34 1.07
C LEU A 136 -12.93 -17.19 -0.20
N GLU A 137 -13.74 -16.75 -1.16
CA GLU A 137 -13.87 -17.37 -2.48
C GLU A 137 -12.57 -17.23 -3.29
N GLY A 138 -11.90 -16.08 -3.22
CA GLY A 138 -10.67 -15.81 -3.96
C GLY A 138 -10.08 -14.42 -3.73
N THR A 139 -9.36 -13.91 -4.74
CA THR A 139 -8.83 -12.54 -4.78
C THR A 139 -9.93 -11.49 -4.78
N SER A 140 -11.08 -11.81 -5.39
CA SER A 140 -12.34 -11.11 -5.17
C SER A 140 -13.34 -12.00 -4.43
N PHE A 141 -14.21 -11.39 -3.64
CA PHE A 141 -15.07 -12.10 -2.68
C PHE A 141 -16.43 -11.42 -2.49
N ASP A 142 -17.37 -12.18 -1.93
CA ASP A 142 -18.66 -11.62 -1.46
C ASP A 142 -18.47 -10.89 -0.12
N VAL A 143 -19.01 -9.67 0.01
CA VAL A 143 -18.77 -8.87 1.22
C VAL A 143 -19.41 -9.49 2.46
N THR A 144 -20.50 -10.25 2.32
CA THR A 144 -21.13 -11.00 3.41
C THR A 144 -20.25 -12.16 3.84
N THR A 145 -19.62 -12.87 2.89
CA THR A 145 -18.60 -13.90 3.21
C THR A 145 -17.45 -13.29 4.01
N ALA A 146 -16.91 -12.15 3.59
CA ALA A 146 -15.83 -11.48 4.33
C ALA A 146 -16.27 -11.00 5.71
N THR A 147 -17.47 -10.42 5.85
CA THR A 147 -18.02 -10.05 7.17
C THR A 147 -18.14 -11.26 8.08
N ASN A 148 -18.68 -12.37 7.58
CA ASN A 148 -18.82 -13.63 8.32
C ASN A 148 -17.45 -14.19 8.73
N ALA A 149 -16.43 -14.07 7.88
CA ALA A 149 -15.06 -14.46 8.20
C ALA A 149 -14.49 -13.63 9.37
N PHE A 150 -14.65 -12.31 9.36
CA PHE A 150 -14.23 -11.46 10.49
C PHE A 150 -15.01 -11.74 11.77
N HIS A 151 -16.34 -11.92 11.67
CA HIS A 151 -17.19 -12.27 12.82
C HIS A 151 -16.77 -13.61 13.42
N LYS A 152 -16.41 -14.59 12.60
CA LYS A 152 -15.91 -15.89 13.06
C LYS A 152 -14.54 -15.79 13.72
N LEU A 153 -13.61 -15.03 13.16
CA LEU A 153 -12.29 -14.80 13.76
C LEU A 153 -12.42 -14.22 15.17
N VAL A 154 -13.23 -13.17 15.34
CA VAL A 154 -13.45 -12.53 16.65
C VAL A 154 -14.29 -13.42 17.58
N GLY A 155 -15.36 -14.02 17.07
CA GLY A 155 -16.29 -14.84 17.85
C GLY A 155 -15.69 -16.14 18.41
N ASN A 156 -14.60 -16.62 17.81
CA ASN A 156 -13.86 -17.77 18.31
C ASN A 156 -12.98 -17.44 19.54
N GLU A 157 -12.79 -16.16 19.86
CA GLU A 157 -11.91 -15.71 20.93
C GLU A 157 -12.71 -15.18 22.14
N PRO A 158 -12.93 -16.00 23.19
CA PRO A 158 -13.81 -15.65 24.31
C PRO A 158 -13.30 -14.50 25.19
N ASN A 159 -12.04 -14.09 25.01
CA ASN A 159 -11.42 -12.99 25.77
C ASN A 159 -11.61 -11.61 25.10
N ILE A 160 -12.32 -11.55 23.97
CA ILE A 160 -12.64 -10.29 23.28
C ILE A 160 -14.04 -9.83 23.69
N ASP A 161 -14.12 -8.64 24.28
CA ASP A 161 -15.37 -7.88 24.28
C ASP A 161 -15.39 -6.98 23.05
N VAL A 162 -16.47 -7.02 22.27
CA VAL A 162 -16.67 -6.14 21.11
C VAL A 162 -17.63 -5.02 21.51
N LEU A 163 -17.29 -3.77 21.20
CA LEU A 163 -18.14 -2.61 21.41
C LEU A 163 -18.26 -1.78 20.13
N LEU A 164 -19.33 -2.02 19.39
CA LEU A 164 -19.67 -1.31 18.16
C LEU A 164 -20.54 -0.07 18.43
N GLN A 165 -20.75 0.76 17.40
CA GLN A 165 -21.60 1.97 17.45
C GLN A 165 -21.23 2.94 18.58
N THR A 166 -19.95 3.03 18.92
CA THR A 166 -19.46 4.04 19.86
C THR A 166 -19.51 5.40 19.19
N LYS A 167 -20.11 6.40 19.85
CA LYS A 167 -20.31 7.75 19.27
C LYS A 167 -19.04 8.60 19.25
N SER A 168 -18.19 8.43 20.25
CA SER A 168 -16.94 9.18 20.36
C SER A 168 -15.92 8.42 21.19
N MET A 169 -14.65 8.63 20.88
CA MET A 169 -13.52 8.05 21.60
C MET A 169 -12.38 9.06 21.67
N ALA A 170 -11.63 9.07 22.76
CA ALA A 170 -10.39 9.83 22.88
C ALA A 170 -9.36 9.09 23.75
N PRO A 171 -8.06 9.25 23.51
CA PRO A 171 -7.03 8.67 24.37
C PRO A 171 -7.06 9.31 25.75
N ILE A 172 -6.87 8.50 26.79
CA ILE A 172 -6.56 8.99 28.13
C ILE A 172 -5.04 9.14 28.21
N VAL A 173 -4.56 10.39 28.12
CA VAL A 173 -3.13 10.70 28.07
C VAL A 173 -2.64 11.22 29.41
N LYS A 174 -1.67 10.51 29.99
CA LYS A 174 -0.88 10.97 31.13
C LYS A 174 0.38 11.66 30.62
N LYS A 175 0.55 12.94 30.96
CA LYS A 175 1.76 13.70 30.62
C LYS A 175 2.96 13.20 31.42
N GLY A 176 4.08 13.01 30.74
CA GLY A 176 5.35 12.61 31.35
C GLY A 176 6.48 13.61 31.06
N THR A 177 7.62 13.40 31.72
CA THR A 177 8.83 14.22 31.50
C THR A 177 9.56 13.85 30.20
N ASP A 178 9.67 12.56 29.89
CA ASP A 178 10.40 12.06 28.70
C ASP A 178 9.48 11.68 27.55
N SER A 179 8.23 11.32 27.86
CA SER A 179 7.19 10.95 26.90
C SER A 179 5.83 10.96 27.55
N ASP A 180 4.80 11.22 26.75
CA ASP A 180 3.43 11.02 27.17
C ASP A 180 3.09 9.52 27.19
N LEU A 181 2.10 9.14 27.97
CA LEU A 181 1.62 7.76 28.11
C LEU A 181 0.12 7.70 27.84
N VAL A 182 -0.30 6.89 26.88
CA VAL A 182 -1.70 6.49 26.73
C VAL A 182 -1.99 5.35 27.71
N GLU A 183 -2.94 5.55 28.61
CA GLU A 183 -3.31 4.58 29.67
C GLU A 183 -4.75 4.06 29.55
N GLY A 184 -5.38 4.31 28.41
CA GLY A 184 -6.75 3.89 28.13
C GLY A 184 -7.47 4.76 27.12
N ILE A 185 -8.77 4.54 26.98
CA ILE A 185 -9.66 5.27 26.08
C ILE A 185 -10.87 5.78 26.89
N SER A 186 -11.23 7.05 26.72
CA SER A 186 -12.54 7.57 27.08
C SER A 186 -13.48 7.38 25.90
N LEU A 187 -14.70 6.90 26.15
CA LEU A 187 -15.65 6.60 25.09
C LEU A 187 -17.09 6.94 25.48
N THR A 188 -17.93 7.23 24.48
CA THR A 188 -19.38 7.41 24.66
C THR A 188 -20.13 6.35 23.85
N THR A 189 -20.91 5.51 24.53
CA THR A 189 -21.72 4.45 23.89
C THR A 189 -22.92 5.02 23.12
N GLU A 190 -23.57 4.18 22.32
CA GLU A 190 -24.74 4.54 21.52
C GLU A 190 -25.86 5.20 22.36
N ASP A 191 -26.11 4.70 23.57
CA ASP A 191 -27.09 5.24 24.52
C ASP A 191 -26.66 6.56 25.21
N GLY A 192 -25.49 7.09 24.85
CA GLY A 192 -24.97 8.37 25.35
C GLY A 192 -24.23 8.29 26.68
N LYS A 193 -23.99 7.09 27.23
CA LYS A 193 -23.21 6.94 28.47
C LYS A 193 -21.72 7.06 28.20
N ALA A 194 -21.04 7.83 29.05
CA ALA A 194 -19.60 8.00 29.00
C ALA A 194 -18.89 6.99 29.91
N TYR A 195 -17.75 6.46 29.44
CA TYR A 195 -16.89 5.53 30.16
C TYR A 195 -15.43 5.96 30.02
N GLU A 196 -14.66 5.76 31.09
CA GLU A 196 -13.20 5.75 31.03
C GLU A 196 -12.72 4.32 31.19
N VAL A 197 -12.10 3.76 30.15
CA VAL A 197 -11.64 2.37 30.14
C VAL A 197 -10.13 2.35 30.18
N LYS A 198 -9.55 1.78 31.23
CA LYS A 198 -8.09 1.72 31.41
C LYS A 198 -7.48 0.49 30.73
N ALA A 199 -6.30 0.66 30.14
CA ALA A 199 -5.47 -0.45 29.69
C ALA A 199 -3.99 -0.04 29.65
N PRO A 200 -3.06 -0.95 30.00
CA PRO A 200 -1.63 -0.68 29.86
C PRO A 200 -1.18 -0.61 28.40
N THR A 201 -1.98 -1.12 27.46
CA THR A 201 -1.68 -1.12 26.03
C THR A 201 -2.91 -0.73 25.21
N VAL A 202 -2.70 0.13 24.23
CA VAL A 202 -3.68 0.57 23.23
C VAL A 202 -3.10 0.36 21.84
N ILE A 203 -3.91 -0.18 20.93
CA ILE A 203 -3.56 -0.33 19.51
C ILE A 203 -4.55 0.55 18.73
N ASP A 204 -4.03 1.60 18.10
CA ASP A 204 -4.78 2.42 17.15
C ASP A 204 -4.72 1.77 15.77
N ALA A 205 -5.84 1.13 15.43
CA ALA A 205 -6.14 0.57 14.13
C ALA A 205 -7.26 1.38 13.43
N THR A 206 -7.45 2.65 13.84
CA THR A 206 -8.35 3.55 13.11
C THR A 206 -7.73 3.87 11.76
N GLN A 207 -8.57 4.02 10.74
CA GLN A 207 -8.12 4.28 9.37
C GLN A 207 -7.24 5.53 9.23
N ASP A 208 -7.35 6.51 10.13
CA ASP A 208 -6.68 7.80 10.01
C ASP A 208 -5.77 8.11 11.23
N ALA A 209 -5.45 7.08 12.04
CA ALA A 209 -4.72 7.18 13.30
C ALA A 209 -5.28 8.29 14.23
N ASP A 210 -6.60 8.31 14.40
CA ASP A 210 -7.31 9.34 15.14
C ASP A 210 -6.94 9.36 16.62
N ILE A 211 -6.67 8.20 17.22
CA ILE A 211 -6.25 8.10 18.62
C ILE A 211 -4.81 8.59 18.77
N ALA A 212 -3.90 8.22 17.87
CA ALA A 212 -2.53 8.68 17.87
C ALA A 212 -2.42 10.19 17.66
N ALA A 213 -3.18 10.73 16.70
CA ALA A 213 -3.24 12.16 16.44
C ALA A 213 -3.79 12.92 17.67
N ALA A 214 -4.87 12.43 18.27
CA ALA A 214 -5.43 13.01 19.49
C ALA A 214 -4.49 12.88 20.71
N ALA A 215 -3.63 11.86 20.75
CA ALA A 215 -2.62 11.68 21.78
C ALA A 215 -1.40 12.60 21.59
N GLY A 216 -1.32 13.35 20.49
CA GLY A 216 -0.20 14.24 20.17
C GLY A 216 0.98 13.54 19.48
N VAL A 217 0.79 12.35 18.92
CA VAL A 217 1.81 11.71 18.09
C VAL A 217 2.02 12.54 16.82
N PRO A 218 3.26 12.96 16.48
CA PRO A 218 3.52 13.69 15.25
C PRO A 218 3.23 12.81 14.02
N PHE A 219 2.77 13.43 12.93
CA PHE A 219 2.51 12.78 11.65
C PHE A 219 2.78 13.74 10.49
N THR A 220 2.95 13.19 9.30
CA THR A 220 2.89 13.93 8.03
C THR A 220 1.58 13.64 7.31
N ILE A 221 1.16 14.52 6.41
CA ILE A 221 -0.02 14.29 5.57
C ILE A 221 0.40 14.06 4.11
N GLY A 222 -0.11 12.99 3.50
CA GLY A 222 0.10 12.69 2.09
C GLY A 222 1.56 12.77 1.67
N ARG A 223 1.87 13.68 0.74
CA ARG A 223 3.19 13.85 0.11
C ARG A 223 4.04 14.95 0.76
N GLU A 224 3.77 15.30 2.01
CA GLU A 224 4.51 16.34 2.73
C GLU A 224 6.01 16.07 2.80
N ASP A 225 6.43 14.80 2.89
CA ASP A 225 7.82 14.35 2.85
C ASP A 225 8.52 14.64 1.51
N LEU A 226 7.75 14.79 0.43
CA LEU A 226 8.16 15.26 -0.89
C LEU A 226 7.95 16.77 -1.10
N GLY A 227 7.70 17.51 -0.02
CA GLY A 227 7.48 18.96 -0.06
C GLY A 227 6.14 19.37 -0.67
N ASP A 228 5.12 18.50 -0.56
CA ASP A 228 3.79 18.74 -1.11
C ASP A 228 2.68 18.27 -0.15
N LYS A 229 2.26 19.15 0.75
CA LYS A 229 1.21 18.85 1.75
C LYS A 229 -0.23 18.97 1.23
N GLU A 230 -0.42 19.60 0.08
CA GLU A 230 -1.76 19.91 -0.45
C GLU A 230 -2.29 18.77 -1.31
N THR A 231 -1.40 18.14 -2.07
CA THR A 231 -1.72 17.07 -3.02
C THR A 231 -2.11 15.79 -2.30
N LYS A 232 -3.29 15.26 -2.66
CA LYS A 232 -3.86 14.02 -2.09
C LYS A 232 -4.16 13.03 -3.21
N MET A 233 -3.98 11.73 -2.93
CA MET A 233 -4.44 10.68 -3.84
C MET A 233 -5.97 10.71 -3.97
N ALA A 234 -6.47 10.31 -5.14
CA ALA A 234 -7.90 10.19 -5.36
C ALA A 234 -8.55 9.26 -4.34
N VAL A 235 -9.73 9.66 -3.87
CA VAL A 235 -10.66 8.78 -3.17
C VAL A 235 -11.55 8.09 -4.20
N THR A 236 -12.09 6.94 -3.83
CA THR A 236 -13.01 6.19 -4.70
C THR A 236 -14.22 5.76 -3.91
N VAL A 237 -15.40 5.80 -4.54
CA VAL A 237 -16.59 5.11 -4.01
C VAL A 237 -16.88 3.91 -4.89
N VAL A 238 -17.12 2.77 -4.26
CA VAL A 238 -17.56 1.55 -4.94
C VAL A 238 -19.08 1.61 -5.05
N PHE A 239 -19.63 1.12 -6.15
CA PHE A 239 -21.08 1.00 -6.33
C PHE A 239 -21.47 -0.42 -6.74
N ARG A 240 -22.72 -0.79 -6.51
CA ARG A 240 -23.25 -2.11 -6.84
C ARG A 240 -24.00 -2.09 -8.18
N MET A 241 -23.78 -3.15 -8.94
CA MET A 241 -24.51 -3.49 -10.15
C MET A 241 -25.34 -4.74 -9.90
N LYS A 242 -26.62 -4.69 -10.25
CA LYS A 242 -27.62 -5.76 -10.13
C LYS A 242 -27.84 -6.42 -11.49
N ASN A 243 -28.45 -7.61 -11.47
CA ASN A 243 -28.68 -8.46 -12.64
C ASN A 243 -27.36 -8.90 -13.30
N VAL A 244 -26.36 -9.21 -12.48
CA VAL A 244 -25.06 -9.78 -12.90
C VAL A 244 -25.09 -11.29 -12.62
N ASP A 245 -26.02 -11.98 -13.28
CA ASP A 245 -26.15 -13.42 -13.19
C ASP A 245 -24.98 -14.16 -13.88
N ALA A 246 -25.04 -15.48 -13.90
CA ALA A 246 -23.99 -16.30 -14.52
C ALA A 246 -23.81 -16.04 -16.03
N ASP A 247 -24.87 -15.70 -16.77
CA ASP A 247 -24.78 -15.41 -18.21
C ASP A 247 -24.11 -14.06 -18.46
N VAL A 248 -24.49 -13.03 -17.70
CA VAL A 248 -23.84 -11.71 -17.75
C VAL A 248 -22.38 -11.82 -17.35
N TRP A 249 -22.05 -12.56 -16.28
CA TRP A 249 -20.67 -12.77 -15.87
C TRP A 249 -19.84 -13.47 -16.95
N GLN A 250 -20.38 -14.52 -17.59
CA GLN A 250 -19.70 -15.18 -18.71
C GLN A 250 -19.47 -14.25 -19.89
N LYS A 251 -20.39 -13.33 -20.19
CA LYS A 251 -20.22 -12.33 -21.24
C LYS A 251 -19.11 -11.33 -20.92
N ILE A 252 -19.04 -10.84 -19.68
CA ILE A 252 -17.94 -9.96 -19.20
C ILE A 252 -16.60 -10.67 -19.40
N ARG A 253 -16.47 -11.90 -18.89
CA ARG A 253 -15.24 -12.68 -19.03
C ARG A 253 -14.85 -12.91 -20.49
N LYS A 254 -15.82 -13.33 -21.31
CA LYS A 254 -15.60 -13.54 -22.74
C LYS A 254 -15.17 -12.25 -23.45
N TYR A 255 -15.70 -11.08 -23.08
CA TYR A 255 -15.23 -9.82 -23.65
C TYR A 255 -13.75 -9.60 -23.32
N LEU A 256 -13.39 -9.65 -22.03
CA LEU A 256 -12.03 -9.37 -21.56
C LEU A 256 -11.00 -10.39 -22.08
N ASP A 257 -11.37 -11.67 -22.16
CA ASP A 257 -10.50 -12.71 -22.71
C ASP A 257 -10.21 -12.53 -24.21
N ASN A 258 -11.02 -11.72 -24.93
CA ASN A 258 -10.95 -11.52 -26.37
C ASN A 258 -10.67 -10.07 -26.81
N ASP A 259 -10.53 -9.11 -25.89
CA ASP A 259 -10.35 -7.69 -26.24
C ASP A 259 -8.94 -7.38 -26.78
N GLY A 260 -7.97 -8.25 -26.50
CA GLY A 260 -6.57 -8.12 -26.93
C GLY A 260 -5.81 -6.97 -26.27
N LEU A 261 -6.34 -6.39 -25.18
CA LEU A 261 -5.75 -5.23 -24.51
C LEU A 261 -4.83 -5.67 -23.37
N PRO A 262 -3.65 -5.04 -23.21
CA PRO A 262 -2.76 -5.37 -22.10
C PRO A 262 -3.37 -4.93 -20.77
N GLY A 263 -3.09 -5.69 -19.71
CA GLY A 263 -3.53 -5.35 -18.36
C GLY A 263 -5.02 -5.60 -18.10
N THR A 264 -5.68 -6.41 -18.93
CA THR A 264 -7.01 -6.96 -18.65
C THR A 264 -6.93 -8.41 -18.18
N GLY A 265 -7.95 -8.88 -17.48
CA GLY A 265 -8.12 -10.28 -17.15
C GLY A 265 -9.40 -10.51 -16.37
N SER A 266 -9.75 -11.78 -16.23
CA SER A 266 -10.90 -12.21 -15.46
C SER A 266 -10.72 -13.60 -14.89
N ASP A 267 -11.42 -13.89 -13.81
CA ASP A 267 -11.61 -15.21 -13.23
C ASP A 267 -13.08 -15.41 -12.80
N GLU A 268 -13.37 -16.44 -12.02
CA GLU A 268 -14.74 -16.74 -11.57
C GLU A 268 -15.36 -15.66 -10.66
N ARG A 269 -14.52 -14.82 -10.01
CA ARG A 269 -14.93 -13.83 -9.01
C ARG A 269 -14.46 -12.41 -9.33
N SER A 270 -13.40 -12.25 -10.10
CA SER A 270 -12.76 -10.97 -10.41
C SER A 270 -12.76 -10.69 -11.90
N ALA A 271 -12.91 -9.43 -12.28
CA ALA A 271 -12.69 -8.95 -13.64
C ALA A 271 -12.07 -7.55 -13.61
N TRP A 272 -11.06 -7.31 -14.44
CA TRP A 272 -10.39 -6.01 -14.57
C TRP A 272 -10.03 -5.76 -16.04
N GLY A 273 -10.14 -4.52 -16.50
CA GLY A 273 -9.90 -4.19 -17.90
C GLY A 273 -10.76 -3.04 -18.36
N TYR A 274 -11.35 -3.15 -19.56
CA TYR A 274 -12.03 -2.04 -20.23
C TYR A 274 -11.13 -0.80 -20.30
N VAL A 275 -9.84 -1.01 -20.62
CA VAL A 275 -8.83 0.05 -20.56
C VAL A 275 -9.10 1.17 -21.58
N ASP A 276 -9.86 0.85 -22.63
CA ASP A 276 -10.37 1.77 -23.64
C ASP A 276 -11.46 2.70 -23.11
N PHE A 277 -12.15 2.34 -22.01
CA PHE A 277 -13.15 3.20 -21.36
C PHE A 277 -12.61 4.61 -21.09
N ASN A 278 -11.37 4.69 -20.61
CA ASN A 278 -10.69 5.94 -20.26
C ASN A 278 -10.56 6.90 -21.45
N SER A 279 -10.53 6.37 -22.67
CA SER A 279 -10.39 7.13 -23.90
C SER A 279 -11.72 7.48 -24.56
N LYS A 280 -12.80 6.78 -24.19
CA LYS A 280 -14.11 6.89 -24.83
C LYS A 280 -15.14 7.64 -23.97
N TYR A 281 -14.98 7.60 -22.65
CA TYR A 281 -15.86 8.31 -21.72
C TYR A 281 -15.19 9.56 -21.17
N GLU A 282 -15.93 10.66 -21.14
CA GLU A 282 -15.47 11.91 -20.57
C GLU A 282 -16.36 12.27 -19.36
N PRO A 283 -15.79 12.48 -18.16
CA PRO A 283 -16.58 12.81 -16.99
C PRO A 283 -17.33 14.14 -17.12
N VAL A 284 -18.47 14.25 -16.43
CA VAL A 284 -19.23 15.50 -16.38
C VAL A 284 -18.41 16.58 -15.66
N ASN A 285 -17.82 16.23 -14.51
CA ASN A 285 -16.91 17.10 -13.78
C ASN A 285 -15.44 16.75 -14.03
N LYS A 286 -14.91 17.17 -15.18
CA LYS A 286 -13.54 16.87 -15.64
C LYS A 286 -12.43 17.38 -14.72
N GLU A 287 -12.72 18.38 -13.88
CA GLU A 287 -11.73 18.97 -12.97
C GLU A 287 -11.59 18.19 -11.66
N ARG A 288 -12.62 17.44 -11.26
CA ARG A 288 -12.67 16.75 -9.96
C ARG A 288 -12.94 15.25 -10.05
N VAL A 289 -13.35 14.75 -11.21
CA VAL A 289 -13.69 13.34 -11.42
C VAL A 289 -12.92 12.80 -12.61
N ARG A 290 -12.40 11.58 -12.44
CA ARG A 290 -11.92 10.73 -13.52
C ARG A 290 -12.46 9.34 -13.29
N VAL A 291 -12.70 8.63 -14.38
CA VAL A 291 -13.12 7.23 -14.33
C VAL A 291 -12.05 6.38 -15.00
N ARG A 292 -11.93 5.15 -14.52
CA ARG A 292 -11.06 4.14 -15.10
C ARG A 292 -11.87 2.93 -15.54
N GLY A 293 -11.29 2.07 -16.39
CA GLY A 293 -11.78 0.71 -16.55
C GLY A 293 -12.00 0.04 -15.19
N PRO A 294 -13.16 -0.62 -14.95
CA PRO A 294 -13.54 -1.03 -13.62
C PRO A 294 -12.74 -2.24 -13.15
N ASN A 295 -12.45 -2.27 -11.85
CA ASN A 295 -12.24 -3.52 -11.15
C ASN A 295 -13.61 -3.99 -10.66
N ILE A 296 -14.03 -5.18 -11.08
CA ILE A 296 -15.34 -5.76 -10.81
C ILE A 296 -15.15 -7.00 -9.94
N GLY A 297 -15.79 -7.01 -8.77
CA GLY A 297 -15.82 -8.17 -7.90
C GLY A 297 -17.23 -8.75 -7.81
N ARG A 298 -17.43 -9.98 -8.28
CA ARG A 298 -18.70 -10.70 -8.30
C ARG A 298 -19.17 -11.00 -6.87
N GLN A 299 -20.47 -10.86 -6.61
CA GLN A 299 -21.11 -11.28 -5.36
C GLN A 299 -21.80 -12.64 -5.53
N ASN A 300 -22.41 -13.18 -4.46
CA ASN A 300 -23.11 -14.46 -4.49
C ASN A 300 -24.61 -14.31 -4.80
N ASP A 301 -25.13 -13.10 -4.98
CA ASP A 301 -26.56 -12.75 -5.08
C ASP A 301 -26.95 -12.11 -6.43
N ASP A 302 -26.32 -12.52 -7.53
CA ASP A 302 -26.49 -11.94 -8.88
C ASP A 302 -26.20 -10.43 -8.93
N THR A 303 -25.30 -9.96 -8.07
CA THR A 303 -24.76 -8.60 -8.09
C THR A 303 -23.24 -8.59 -8.26
N ALA A 304 -22.68 -7.42 -8.57
CA ALA A 304 -21.24 -7.18 -8.60
C ALA A 304 -20.92 -5.79 -8.07
N LEU A 305 -19.72 -5.64 -7.50
CA LEU A 305 -19.20 -4.38 -6.96
C LEU A 305 -18.17 -3.79 -7.92
N LEU A 306 -18.30 -2.51 -8.26
CA LEU A 306 -17.46 -1.82 -9.23
C LEU A 306 -16.66 -0.69 -8.60
N ASN A 307 -15.33 -0.77 -8.72
CA ASN A 307 -14.42 0.29 -8.32
C ASN A 307 -13.83 0.97 -9.57
N MET A 308 -14.33 2.17 -9.89
CA MET A 308 -13.88 2.91 -11.08
C MET A 308 -13.89 4.45 -10.96
N ILE A 309 -14.66 5.04 -10.04
CA ILE A 309 -14.83 6.49 -9.94
C ILE A 309 -13.77 7.09 -9.03
N GLN A 310 -12.81 7.82 -9.60
CA GLN A 310 -11.75 8.53 -8.87
C GLN A 310 -12.15 10.00 -8.69
N ILE A 311 -12.12 10.46 -7.44
CA ILE A 311 -12.53 11.81 -7.06
C ILE A 311 -11.34 12.51 -6.41
N PHE A 312 -11.03 13.70 -6.91
CA PHE A 312 -9.84 14.46 -6.55
C PHE A 312 -10.14 15.58 -5.56
N GLY A 313 -9.10 16.08 -4.87
CA GLY A 313 -9.22 17.22 -3.96
C GLY A 313 -10.02 16.93 -2.69
N ILE A 314 -10.18 15.66 -2.34
CA ILE A 314 -10.92 15.23 -1.14
C ILE A 314 -9.95 15.04 0.01
N ASP A 315 -10.25 15.66 1.16
CA ASP A 315 -9.59 15.37 2.42
C ASP A 315 -10.31 14.21 3.13
N GLY A 316 -9.65 13.05 3.19
CA GLY A 316 -10.19 11.85 3.81
C GLY A 316 -10.46 11.97 5.31
N ALA A 317 -9.82 12.94 5.99
CA ALA A 317 -10.01 13.19 7.42
C ALA A 317 -11.12 14.22 7.71
N ASP A 318 -11.64 14.92 6.71
CA ASP A 318 -12.74 15.89 6.86
C ASP A 318 -14.09 15.26 6.46
N PRO A 319 -15.04 15.10 7.41
CA PRO A 319 -16.38 14.60 7.11
C PRO A 319 -17.11 15.38 6.01
N LYS A 320 -16.91 16.70 5.90
CA LYS A 320 -17.56 17.51 4.85
C LYS A 320 -17.01 17.17 3.47
N SER A 321 -15.69 17.06 3.35
CA SER A 321 -15.04 16.67 2.11
C SER A 321 -15.41 15.24 1.69
N ARG A 322 -15.58 14.31 2.65
CA ARG A 322 -16.10 12.96 2.35
C ARG A 322 -17.52 13.00 1.78
N THR A 323 -18.40 13.83 2.33
CA THR A 323 -19.77 14.02 1.80
C THR A 323 -19.75 14.57 0.37
N GLU A 324 -18.90 15.57 0.10
CA GLU A 324 -18.69 16.11 -1.26
C GLU A 324 -18.31 15.01 -2.25
N ALA A 325 -17.44 14.06 -1.85
CA ALA A 325 -17.07 12.94 -2.70
C ALA A 325 -18.28 12.06 -3.09
N TYR A 326 -19.18 11.77 -2.14
CA TYR A 326 -20.41 11.03 -2.43
C TYR A 326 -21.34 11.80 -3.38
N GLU A 327 -21.48 13.10 -3.20
CA GLU A 327 -22.31 13.94 -4.08
C GLU A 327 -21.79 13.95 -5.51
N LEU A 328 -20.47 14.11 -5.68
CA LEU A 328 -19.82 14.05 -6.99
C LEU A 328 -20.04 12.68 -7.65
N ALA A 329 -19.84 11.58 -6.91
CA ALA A 329 -20.07 10.24 -7.43
C ALA A 329 -21.52 10.01 -7.86
N LYS A 330 -22.49 10.39 -7.02
CA LYS A 330 -23.92 10.26 -7.32
C LYS A 330 -24.31 11.03 -8.58
N SER A 331 -23.72 12.20 -8.80
CA SER A 331 -23.98 13.00 -10.00
C SER A 331 -23.38 12.40 -11.27
N GLU A 332 -22.24 11.71 -11.14
CA GLU A 332 -21.53 11.10 -12.27
C GLU A 332 -22.15 9.74 -12.68
N LEU A 333 -22.60 8.96 -11.69
CA LEU A 333 -23.00 7.56 -11.87
C LEU A 333 -24.06 7.32 -12.97
N PRO A 334 -25.14 8.12 -13.12
CA PRO A 334 -26.09 7.96 -14.22
C PRO A 334 -25.44 7.98 -15.61
N ASN A 335 -24.45 8.87 -15.81
CA ASN A 335 -23.77 9.03 -17.09
C ASN A 335 -22.86 7.83 -17.39
N ILE A 336 -22.19 7.29 -16.36
CA ILE A 336 -21.38 6.06 -16.46
C ILE A 336 -22.27 4.89 -16.86
N ILE A 337 -23.43 4.72 -16.23
CA ILE A 337 -24.36 3.62 -16.52
C ILE A 337 -24.89 3.73 -17.95
N ASP A 338 -25.33 4.92 -18.34
CA ASP A 338 -25.81 5.21 -19.69
C ASP A 338 -24.74 4.88 -20.74
N PHE A 339 -23.49 5.22 -20.45
CA PHE A 339 -22.36 4.90 -21.31
C PHE A 339 -22.10 3.39 -21.37
N PHE A 340 -22.13 2.67 -20.24
CA PHE A 340 -21.94 1.22 -20.22
C PHE A 340 -22.97 0.52 -21.11
N LYS A 341 -24.26 0.81 -20.89
CA LYS A 341 -25.36 0.18 -21.64
C LYS A 341 -25.30 0.45 -23.15
N LYS A 342 -24.81 1.62 -23.56
CA LYS A 342 -24.69 2.01 -24.98
C LYS A 342 -23.48 1.38 -25.68
N ASN A 343 -22.38 1.13 -24.96
CA ASN A 343 -21.09 0.80 -25.59
C ASN A 343 -20.64 -0.65 -25.37
N TYR A 344 -21.19 -1.36 -24.38
CA TYR A 344 -20.75 -2.70 -24.00
C TYR A 344 -21.97 -3.62 -23.88
N PRO A 345 -22.19 -4.52 -24.85
CA PRO A 345 -23.39 -5.36 -24.92
C PRO A 345 -23.65 -6.23 -23.69
N GLU A 346 -22.59 -6.68 -23.01
CA GLU A 346 -22.67 -7.47 -21.79
C GLU A 346 -23.33 -6.71 -20.63
N PHE A 347 -23.29 -5.37 -20.64
CA PHE A 347 -23.92 -4.53 -19.61
C PHE A 347 -25.32 -4.04 -20.01
N ALA A 348 -25.90 -4.49 -21.13
CA ALA A 348 -27.17 -3.95 -21.62
C ALA A 348 -28.35 -4.09 -20.63
N ASN A 349 -28.38 -5.19 -19.88
CA ASN A 349 -29.49 -5.56 -18.98
C ASN A 349 -29.20 -5.33 -17.49
N VAL A 350 -28.03 -4.78 -17.16
CA VAL A 350 -27.66 -4.55 -15.75
C VAL A 350 -28.41 -3.35 -15.19
N GLU A 351 -28.64 -3.36 -13.88
CA GLU A 351 -29.26 -2.26 -13.16
C GLU A 351 -28.29 -1.69 -12.14
N VAL A 352 -28.33 -0.39 -11.94
CA VAL A 352 -27.57 0.30 -10.90
C VAL A 352 -28.51 1.32 -10.29
N ASP A 353 -28.67 1.25 -8.98
CA ASP A 353 -29.36 2.28 -8.21
C ASP A 353 -28.32 3.30 -7.77
N ILE A 354 -28.61 4.59 -8.00
CA ILE A 354 -27.69 5.70 -7.66
C ILE A 354 -27.41 5.81 -6.15
N HIS A 355 -28.24 5.17 -5.33
CA HIS A 355 -28.08 5.10 -3.88
C HIS A 355 -27.33 3.85 -3.42
N ASP A 356 -27.05 2.89 -4.31
CA ASP A 356 -26.35 1.64 -4.00
C ASP A 356 -24.83 1.84 -4.09
N LEU A 357 -24.36 2.79 -3.28
CA LEU A 357 -22.97 3.14 -3.06
C LEU A 357 -22.46 2.52 -1.76
N ALA A 358 -21.17 2.23 -1.71
CA ALA A 358 -20.51 1.71 -0.53
C ALA A 358 -20.76 2.63 0.69
N PRO A 359 -21.18 2.06 1.84
CA PRO A 359 -21.37 2.82 3.09
C PRO A 359 -20.14 3.63 3.52
N GLU A 360 -18.94 3.17 3.18
CA GLU A 360 -17.70 3.90 3.42
C GLU A 360 -16.92 4.21 2.14
N LEU A 361 -16.29 5.38 2.14
CA LEU A 361 -15.44 5.84 1.05
C LEU A 361 -14.08 5.14 1.11
N TYR A 362 -13.61 4.63 -0.03
CA TYR A 362 -12.24 4.14 -0.12
C TYR A 362 -11.27 5.34 -0.24
N VAL A 363 -10.78 5.75 0.93
CA VAL A 363 -9.65 6.66 1.09
C VAL A 363 -8.37 5.84 1.09
N ARG A 364 -7.33 6.26 0.37
CA ARG A 364 -6.06 5.52 0.27
C ARG A 364 -5.02 5.99 1.27
N GLU A 365 -5.05 7.27 1.61
CA GLU A 365 -3.97 7.97 2.31
C GLU A 365 -4.54 9.17 3.07
N THR A 366 -4.06 9.35 4.30
CA THR A 366 -4.31 10.54 5.12
C THR A 366 -3.04 10.89 5.91
N ARG A 367 -2.93 10.41 7.16
CA ARG A 367 -1.80 10.65 8.07
C ARG A 367 -0.83 9.49 8.03
N HIS A 368 0.47 9.80 8.00
CA HIS A 368 1.54 8.84 8.25
C HIS A 368 2.23 9.20 9.56
N MET A 369 2.06 8.36 10.58
CA MET A 369 2.64 8.56 11.91
C MET A 369 4.18 8.69 11.87
N GLN A 370 4.77 9.49 12.75
CA GLN A 370 6.20 9.46 13.03
C GLN A 370 6.53 8.42 14.11
N GLY A 371 6.94 7.23 13.68
CA GLY A 371 7.38 6.13 14.54
C GLY A 371 8.90 6.08 14.75
N MET A 372 9.37 5.20 15.63
CA MET A 372 10.81 4.99 15.91
C MET A 372 11.64 4.63 14.68
N TYR A 373 10.99 4.10 13.65
CA TYR A 373 11.55 3.93 12.32
C TYR A 373 10.55 4.42 11.28
N ARG A 374 11.05 5.06 10.22
CA ARG A 374 10.27 5.49 9.07
C ARG A 374 10.63 4.59 7.90
N LEU A 375 9.70 3.78 7.42
CA LEU A 375 9.96 2.95 6.24
C LEU A 375 10.21 3.86 5.05
N THR A 376 11.33 3.64 4.37
CA THR A 376 11.76 4.48 3.25
C THR A 376 11.67 3.72 1.93
N MET A 377 11.67 4.47 0.83
CA MET A 377 11.73 3.85 -0.49
C MET A 377 13.06 3.12 -0.75
N ILE A 378 14.12 3.45 0.00
CA ILE A 378 15.39 2.71 -0.04
C ILE A 378 15.21 1.31 0.54
N ASP A 379 14.45 1.14 1.61
CA ASP A 379 14.18 -0.17 2.20
C ASP A 379 13.46 -1.10 1.20
N VAL A 380 12.49 -0.54 0.47
CA VAL A 380 11.74 -1.26 -0.56
C VAL A 380 12.62 -1.55 -1.79
N LEU A 381 13.43 -0.59 -2.24
CA LEU A 381 14.36 -0.75 -3.36
C LEU A 381 15.43 -1.83 -3.08
N ASP A 382 15.96 -1.84 -1.85
CA ASP A 382 16.94 -2.82 -1.38
C ASP A 382 16.32 -4.20 -1.13
N ASN A 383 14.98 -4.36 -1.21
CA ASN A 383 14.30 -5.58 -0.77
C ASN A 383 14.75 -5.97 0.65
N ARG A 384 14.78 -4.96 1.53
CA ARG A 384 15.57 -5.01 2.75
C ARG A 384 14.92 -5.91 3.79
N ASP A 385 15.78 -6.71 4.41
CA ASP A 385 15.47 -7.47 5.61
C ASP A 385 15.67 -6.61 6.88
N GLN A 386 14.85 -6.79 7.92
CA GLN A 386 14.90 -5.96 9.14
C GLN A 386 15.05 -6.83 10.39
N TRP A 387 16.04 -6.58 11.24
CA TRP A 387 16.26 -7.39 12.44
C TRP A 387 15.01 -7.45 13.35
N ASP A 388 14.17 -6.42 13.30
CA ASP A 388 12.88 -6.30 13.98
C ASP A 388 11.66 -6.53 13.09
N ARG A 389 11.76 -7.39 12.07
CA ARG A 389 10.64 -7.72 11.18
C ARG A 389 9.40 -8.21 11.93
N ILE A 390 8.24 -7.77 11.46
CA ILE A 390 6.92 -8.22 11.92
C ILE A 390 5.97 -8.64 10.79
N GLY A 391 6.35 -8.37 9.55
CA GLY A 391 5.62 -8.73 8.35
C GLY A 391 6.46 -8.41 7.11
N PHE A 392 5.91 -8.69 5.93
CA PHE A 392 6.56 -8.47 4.65
C PHE A 392 5.68 -7.74 3.63
N GLY A 393 6.31 -6.89 2.82
CA GLY A 393 5.75 -6.26 1.64
C GLY A 393 6.24 -6.88 0.34
N SER A 394 5.36 -7.02 -0.66
CA SER A 394 5.74 -7.34 -2.06
C SER A 394 4.80 -6.73 -3.11
N TYR A 395 3.83 -5.93 -2.68
CA TYR A 395 2.92 -5.26 -3.59
C TYR A 395 3.68 -4.20 -4.42
N THR A 396 3.18 -3.90 -5.62
CA THR A 396 3.77 -2.82 -6.42
C THR A 396 3.64 -1.50 -5.68
N VAL A 397 4.61 -0.60 -5.84
CA VAL A 397 4.55 0.73 -5.23
C VAL A 397 3.61 1.60 -6.06
N ASP A 398 2.31 1.45 -5.82
CA ASP A 398 1.23 2.12 -6.53
C ASP A 398 0.89 3.48 -5.91
N ILE A 399 1.29 4.55 -6.60
CA ILE A 399 0.92 5.92 -6.29
C ILE A 399 -0.22 6.33 -7.21
N GLN A 400 -1.41 6.45 -6.61
CA GLN A 400 -2.62 6.76 -7.35
C GLN A 400 -2.67 8.23 -7.78
N ARG A 401 -3.51 8.48 -8.78
CA ARG A 401 -3.69 9.81 -9.38
C ARG A 401 -4.02 10.84 -8.32
N THR A 402 -3.36 12.00 -8.39
CA THR A 402 -3.63 13.13 -7.50
C THR A 402 -4.41 14.25 -8.18
N GLY A 403 -4.74 14.09 -9.47
CA GLY A 403 -5.58 14.99 -10.24
C GLY A 403 -6.00 14.39 -11.58
N PRO A 404 -6.94 14.99 -12.32
CA PRO A 404 -7.44 14.42 -13.58
C PRO A 404 -6.37 14.21 -14.66
N LYS A 405 -5.38 15.12 -14.71
CA LYS A 405 -4.27 15.10 -15.67
C LYS A 405 -3.10 14.22 -15.22
N ASP A 406 -3.11 13.75 -13.98
CA ASP A 406 -2.13 12.80 -13.47
C ASP A 406 -2.54 11.39 -13.87
N ASN A 407 -1.58 10.58 -14.30
CA ASN A 407 -1.84 9.19 -14.66
C ASN A 407 -1.58 8.21 -13.51
N GLY A 408 -1.09 8.69 -12.37
CA GLY A 408 -0.56 7.85 -11.31
C GLY A 408 0.78 7.25 -11.73
N GLN A 409 1.38 6.48 -10.85
CA GLN A 409 2.69 5.91 -11.07
C GLN A 409 2.87 4.64 -10.26
N GLU A 410 3.20 3.54 -10.96
CA GLU A 410 3.89 2.43 -10.32
C GLU A 410 5.38 2.76 -10.27
N VAL A 411 5.92 2.97 -9.07
CA VAL A 411 7.32 3.40 -8.89
C VAL A 411 8.27 2.22 -9.11
N MET A 412 7.95 1.07 -8.53
CA MET A 412 8.63 -0.20 -8.77
C MET A 412 7.82 -1.37 -8.20
N LYS A 413 8.17 -2.60 -8.62
CA LYS A 413 7.66 -3.82 -7.97
C LYS A 413 8.78 -4.51 -7.17
N PRO A 414 8.72 -4.51 -5.83
CA PRO A 414 9.66 -5.27 -5.01
C PRO A 414 9.40 -6.78 -5.12
N ILE A 415 10.42 -7.58 -4.81
CA ILE A 415 10.28 -9.02 -4.62
C ILE A 415 9.73 -9.28 -3.21
N LYS A 416 10.40 -8.72 -2.20
CA LYS A 416 10.07 -8.86 -0.78
C LYS A 416 10.84 -7.81 0.03
N TYR A 417 10.20 -7.12 0.97
CA TYR A 417 10.86 -6.27 1.98
C TYR A 417 10.21 -6.48 3.34
N ALA A 418 10.94 -6.24 4.44
CA ALA A 418 10.42 -6.41 5.80
C ALA A 418 9.80 -5.11 6.36
N ILE A 419 8.68 -5.24 7.07
CA ILE A 419 8.12 -4.19 7.92
C ILE A 419 8.77 -4.29 9.30
N PRO A 420 9.50 -3.26 9.77
CA PRO A 420 10.11 -3.28 11.09
C PRO A 420 9.09 -2.93 12.19
N PHE A 421 9.19 -3.57 13.35
CA PHE A 421 8.35 -3.28 14.51
C PHE A 421 8.40 -1.80 14.91
N ARG A 422 9.58 -1.18 14.81
CA ARG A 422 9.75 0.26 15.07
C ARG A 422 8.88 1.17 14.19
N SER A 423 8.32 0.69 13.08
CA SER A 423 7.38 1.46 12.25
C SER A 423 5.98 1.57 12.84
N ILE A 424 5.59 0.71 13.78
CA ILE A 424 4.29 0.77 14.45
C ILE A 424 4.38 1.38 15.87
N VAL A 425 5.60 1.74 16.32
CA VAL A 425 5.87 2.31 17.65
C VAL A 425 6.05 3.84 17.54
N PRO A 426 5.17 4.66 18.12
CA PRO A 426 5.33 6.12 18.16
C PRO A 426 6.63 6.55 18.87
N GLN A 427 7.27 7.63 18.43
CA GLN A 427 8.53 8.11 19.04
C GLN A 427 8.35 8.74 20.43
N GLN A 428 7.26 9.46 20.65
CA GLN A 428 7.08 10.39 21.78
C GLN A 428 5.93 10.01 22.72
N VAL A 429 5.16 8.98 22.37
CA VAL A 429 3.98 8.54 23.12
C VAL A 429 4.10 7.03 23.38
N ASP A 430 4.16 6.64 24.64
CA ASP A 430 4.15 5.24 25.08
C ASP A 430 2.72 4.72 25.29
N GLY A 431 2.61 3.41 25.50
CA GLY A 431 1.33 2.72 25.72
C GLY A 431 0.49 2.56 24.45
N LEU A 432 0.95 3.08 23.31
CA LEU A 432 0.25 3.09 22.03
C LEU A 432 1.07 2.40 20.94
N LEU A 433 0.40 1.62 20.09
CA LEU A 433 0.89 1.20 18.76
C LEU A 433 -0.05 1.71 17.68
N VAL A 434 0.46 1.98 16.48
CA VAL A 434 -0.34 2.39 15.31
C VAL A 434 -0.07 1.44 14.17
N VAL A 435 -1.10 0.80 13.63
CA VAL A 435 -1.00 -0.22 12.59
C VAL A 435 -1.76 0.17 11.33
N GLY A 436 -1.53 -0.56 10.24
CA GLY A 436 -2.24 -0.38 8.98
C GLY A 436 -1.70 0.81 8.19
N ARG A 437 -2.58 1.40 7.36
CA ARG A 437 -2.16 2.45 6.41
C ARG A 437 -1.57 3.71 7.05
N SER A 438 -1.84 3.95 8.34
CA SER A 438 -1.35 5.13 9.06
C SER A 438 -0.07 4.91 9.87
N ALA A 439 0.52 3.71 9.81
CA ALA A 439 1.82 3.43 10.41
C ALA A 439 2.96 4.29 9.78
N SER A 440 4.18 4.15 10.31
CA SER A 440 5.28 5.07 10.01
C SER A 440 5.97 4.81 8.67
N TYR A 441 5.40 5.38 7.61
CA TYR A 441 5.83 5.23 6.22
C TYR A 441 6.03 6.57 5.50
N ASP A 442 7.12 6.72 4.75
CA ASP A 442 7.20 7.78 3.73
C ASP A 442 6.13 7.56 2.65
N THR A 443 5.74 8.62 1.92
CA THR A 443 4.60 8.56 0.98
C THR A 443 4.78 7.54 -0.14
N LEU A 444 6.02 7.36 -0.60
CA LEU A 444 6.32 6.39 -1.65
C LEU A 444 6.18 4.93 -1.16
N PRO A 445 6.93 4.46 -0.14
CA PRO A 445 6.80 3.08 0.33
C PRO A 445 5.41 2.76 0.88
N HIS A 446 4.65 3.77 1.37
CA HIS A 446 3.25 3.63 1.74
C HIS A 446 2.40 3.04 0.59
N GLY A 447 2.68 3.40 -0.68
CA GLY A 447 2.00 2.86 -1.86
C GLY A 447 2.03 1.32 -1.98
N SER A 448 3.02 0.67 -1.37
CA SER A 448 3.10 -0.78 -1.23
C SER A 448 2.73 -1.28 0.18
N ALA A 449 3.15 -0.59 1.24
CA ALA A 449 2.97 -1.06 2.61
C ALA A 449 1.52 -1.00 3.11
N ARG A 450 0.68 -0.12 2.56
CA ARG A 450 -0.69 0.13 3.04
C ARG A 450 -1.71 -0.99 2.79
N VAL A 451 -1.34 -2.02 2.02
CA VAL A 451 -2.26 -3.08 1.62
C VAL A 451 -2.66 -3.96 2.81
N ILE A 452 -3.88 -4.49 2.77
CA ILE A 452 -4.51 -5.24 3.87
C ILE A 452 -3.64 -6.39 4.41
N PRO A 453 -2.98 -7.23 3.59
CA PRO A 453 -2.14 -8.31 4.12
C PRO A 453 -1.01 -7.79 5.01
N THR A 454 -0.44 -6.63 4.68
CA THR A 454 0.60 -5.98 5.50
C THR A 454 0.00 -5.37 6.77
N GLY A 455 -1.15 -4.69 6.66
CA GLY A 455 -1.84 -4.15 7.83
C GLY A 455 -2.25 -5.23 8.84
N MET A 456 -2.76 -6.37 8.38
CA MET A 456 -3.08 -7.50 9.24
C MET A 456 -1.83 -8.13 9.88
N ALA A 457 -0.70 -8.15 9.18
CA ALA A 457 0.59 -8.54 9.75
C ALA A 457 1.00 -7.65 10.93
N GLU A 458 0.89 -6.34 10.74
CA GLU A 458 1.17 -5.35 11.78
C GLU A 458 0.22 -5.48 12.96
N GLY A 459 -1.08 -5.69 12.69
CA GLY A 459 -2.09 -5.95 13.71
C GLY A 459 -1.76 -7.18 14.54
N GLU A 460 -1.50 -8.32 13.89
CA GLU A 460 -1.11 -9.57 14.56
C GLU A 460 0.14 -9.37 15.44
N ALA A 461 1.15 -8.66 14.93
CA ALA A 461 2.34 -8.31 15.68
C ALA A 461 2.07 -7.38 16.87
N ALA A 462 1.20 -6.39 16.72
CA ALA A 462 0.82 -5.46 17.78
C ALA A 462 0.12 -6.19 18.94
N GLY A 463 -0.81 -7.10 18.64
CA GLY A 463 -1.49 -7.92 19.64
C GLY A 463 -0.53 -8.79 20.46
N ALA A 464 0.43 -9.45 19.79
CA ALA A 464 1.45 -10.25 20.46
C ALA A 464 2.47 -9.38 21.25
N ALA A 465 2.83 -8.22 20.72
CA ALA A 465 3.73 -7.28 21.38
C ALA A 465 3.12 -6.72 22.68
N SER A 466 1.80 -6.51 22.74
CA SER A 466 1.11 -6.10 23.97
C SER A 466 1.33 -7.09 25.11
N LYS A 467 1.29 -8.41 24.83
CA LYS A 467 1.56 -9.44 25.85
C LYS A 467 2.97 -9.35 26.38
N LEU A 468 3.95 -9.22 25.47
CA LEU A 468 5.36 -9.11 25.84
C LEU A 468 5.65 -7.84 26.63
N ALA A 469 5.07 -6.70 26.24
CA ALA A 469 5.20 -5.44 26.95
C ALA A 469 4.66 -5.55 28.39
N ILE A 470 3.47 -6.14 28.57
CA ILE A 470 2.83 -6.35 29.87
C ILE A 470 3.66 -7.28 30.76
N ASP A 471 4.06 -8.46 30.24
CA ASP A 471 4.81 -9.46 31.00
C ASP A 471 6.16 -8.93 31.50
N ASN A 472 6.82 -8.12 30.68
CA ASN A 472 8.12 -7.55 31.01
C ASN A 472 8.02 -6.18 31.69
N LYS A 473 6.81 -5.62 31.85
CA LYS A 473 6.55 -4.29 32.40
C LYS A 473 7.35 -3.20 31.67
N LEU A 474 7.38 -3.28 30.35
CA LEU A 474 8.09 -2.36 29.47
C LEU A 474 7.13 -1.58 28.60
N THR A 475 7.54 -0.37 28.21
CA THR A 475 6.87 0.35 27.14
C THR A 475 7.22 -0.26 25.78
N PHE A 476 6.43 0.02 24.75
CA PHE A 476 6.71 -0.44 23.39
C PHE A 476 8.04 0.08 22.85
N ARG A 477 8.44 1.32 23.21
CA ARG A 477 9.76 1.86 22.83
C ARG A 477 10.91 1.05 23.44
N LYS A 478 10.79 0.66 24.71
CA LYS A 478 11.80 -0.20 25.36
C LYS A 478 11.81 -1.63 24.84
N LEU A 479 10.65 -2.17 24.46
CA LEU A 479 10.57 -3.45 23.76
C LEU A 479 11.31 -3.36 22.40
N ALA A 480 11.06 -2.29 21.64
CA ALA A 480 11.65 -2.05 20.31
C ALA A 480 13.17 -1.82 20.33
N GLU A 481 13.76 -1.50 21.48
CA GLU A 481 15.22 -1.39 21.66
C GLU A 481 15.88 -2.75 21.95
N SER A 482 15.11 -3.77 22.34
CA SER A 482 15.63 -5.07 22.78
C SER A 482 15.59 -6.12 21.68
N LYS A 483 16.76 -6.46 21.13
CA LYS A 483 16.92 -7.59 20.18
C LYS A 483 16.41 -8.92 20.72
N GLU A 484 16.57 -9.16 22.01
CA GLU A 484 16.10 -10.40 22.65
C GLU A 484 14.57 -10.46 22.68
N LEU A 485 13.90 -9.38 23.07
CA LEU A 485 12.43 -9.34 23.13
C LEU A 485 11.81 -9.35 21.74
N ILE A 486 12.46 -8.69 20.77
CA ILE A 486 12.07 -8.77 19.35
C ILE A 486 12.20 -10.19 18.80
N ALA A 487 13.25 -10.93 19.15
CA ALA A 487 13.34 -12.34 18.79
C ALA A 487 12.20 -13.17 19.41
N LYS A 488 11.85 -12.91 20.69
CA LYS A 488 10.69 -13.55 21.34
C LYS A 488 9.36 -13.20 20.66
N LEU A 489 9.19 -11.97 20.20
CA LEU A 489 8.03 -11.55 19.41
C LEU A 489 7.96 -12.33 18.09
N GLN A 490 9.08 -12.41 17.36
CA GLN A 490 9.15 -13.15 16.11
C GLN A 490 8.88 -14.65 16.30
N ASP A 491 9.37 -15.25 17.38
CA ASP A 491 9.07 -16.63 17.74
C ASP A 491 7.59 -16.86 18.02
N ALA A 492 6.93 -15.92 18.71
CA ALA A 492 5.49 -15.98 18.97
C ALA A 492 4.69 -15.92 17.66
N LEU A 493 5.01 -14.96 16.78
CA LEU A 493 4.35 -14.80 15.48
C LEU A 493 4.57 -16.02 14.57
N ASN A 494 5.78 -16.58 14.53
CA ASN A 494 6.06 -17.79 13.77
C ASN A 494 5.28 -19.00 14.30
N LYS A 495 5.11 -19.14 15.62
CA LYS A 495 4.26 -20.19 16.24
C LYS A 495 2.78 -20.00 15.90
N GLN A 496 2.36 -18.76 15.70
CA GLN A 496 0.99 -18.39 15.28
C GLN A 496 0.79 -18.49 13.76
N GLY A 497 1.82 -18.91 13.01
CA GLY A 497 1.71 -19.23 11.59
C GLY A 497 2.10 -18.10 10.64
N MET A 498 2.61 -16.96 11.13
CA MET A 498 2.93 -15.79 10.31
C MET A 498 4.09 -15.99 9.31
N ASP A 499 5.01 -16.91 9.61
CA ASP A 499 6.20 -17.28 8.80
C ASP A 499 7.12 -16.09 8.42
N ILE A 500 7.54 -15.35 9.43
CA ILE A 500 8.44 -14.19 9.34
C ILE A 500 9.88 -14.56 9.65
N LYS A 501 10.42 -15.59 8.98
CA LYS A 501 11.83 -15.98 9.13
C LYS A 501 12.75 -14.98 8.41
N PRO A 502 14.00 -14.79 8.88
CA PRO A 502 15.00 -14.04 8.12
C PRO A 502 15.15 -14.60 6.71
N TYR A 503 15.37 -13.73 5.72
CA TYR A 503 15.48 -14.16 4.32
C TYR A 503 16.62 -13.45 3.60
N THR A 504 16.98 -14.06 2.47
CA THR A 504 17.80 -13.46 1.42
C THR A 504 17.12 -13.78 0.10
N LEU A 505 17.16 -12.85 -0.85
CA LEU A 505 16.61 -13.11 -2.18
C LEU A 505 17.37 -14.25 -2.86
N LYS A 506 16.66 -15.11 -3.59
CA LYS A 506 17.27 -16.12 -4.46
C LYS A 506 18.04 -15.47 -5.61
N GLN A 507 17.51 -14.36 -6.11
CA GLN A 507 18.16 -13.56 -7.14
C GLN A 507 17.89 -12.07 -6.91
N ASN A 508 18.97 -11.28 -6.82
CA ASN A 508 18.84 -9.84 -6.76
C ASN A 508 18.35 -9.29 -8.10
N PRO A 509 17.44 -8.29 -8.09
CA PRO A 509 17.09 -7.54 -9.27
C PRO A 509 18.33 -6.96 -9.98
N PRO A 510 18.38 -6.94 -11.33
CA PRO A 510 19.56 -6.50 -12.07
C PRO A 510 20.06 -5.10 -11.69
N TYR A 511 19.15 -4.18 -11.37
CA TYR A 511 19.49 -2.81 -10.98
C TYR A 511 20.39 -2.74 -9.73
N MET A 512 20.30 -3.72 -8.80
CA MET A 512 21.11 -3.74 -7.58
C MET A 512 22.58 -4.04 -7.86
N SER A 513 22.88 -4.69 -8.98
CA SER A 513 24.26 -5.00 -9.41
C SER A 513 24.83 -3.93 -10.35
N HIS A 514 24.04 -2.92 -10.72
CA HIS A 514 24.48 -1.87 -11.63
C HIS A 514 25.51 -0.95 -10.96
N LYS A 515 26.55 -0.55 -11.69
CA LYS A 515 27.65 0.31 -11.16
C LYS A 515 27.18 1.65 -10.58
N THR A 516 26.01 2.14 -11.03
CA THR A 516 25.40 3.39 -10.57
C THR A 516 24.24 3.18 -9.58
N TYR A 517 24.08 1.98 -9.02
CA TYR A 517 23.03 1.69 -8.04
C TYR A 517 23.00 2.67 -6.85
N PRO A 518 24.14 3.12 -6.27
CA PRO A 518 24.12 4.15 -5.23
C PRO A 518 23.43 5.45 -5.68
N GLY A 519 23.62 5.85 -6.95
CA GLY A 519 22.93 7.00 -7.53
C GLY A 519 21.42 6.76 -7.64
N LEU A 520 21.01 5.56 -8.04
CA LEU A 520 19.59 5.19 -8.11
C LEU A 520 18.92 5.29 -6.73
N LYS A 521 19.59 4.92 -5.63
CA LYS A 521 19.03 5.10 -4.27
C LYS A 521 18.65 6.55 -3.99
N MET A 522 19.55 7.49 -4.32
CA MET A 522 19.26 8.92 -4.21
C MET A 522 18.09 9.32 -5.12
N ALA A 523 18.10 8.86 -6.36
CA ALA A 523 17.04 9.19 -7.32
C ALA A 523 15.66 8.73 -6.83
N ILE A 524 15.58 7.51 -6.27
CA ILE A 524 14.35 6.94 -5.73
C ILE A 524 13.92 7.67 -4.44
N TYR A 525 14.86 8.01 -3.57
CA TYR A 525 14.60 8.80 -2.36
C TYR A 525 13.93 10.15 -2.68
N PHE A 526 14.33 10.82 -3.76
CA PHE A 526 13.75 12.10 -4.20
C PHE A 526 12.63 11.96 -5.26
N ASN A 527 12.11 10.75 -5.50
CA ASN A 527 11.07 10.48 -6.51
C ASN A 527 11.46 10.92 -7.95
N LEU A 528 12.69 10.67 -8.37
CA LEU A 528 13.29 11.09 -9.66
C LEU A 528 13.42 9.95 -10.68
N ALA A 529 13.09 8.74 -10.26
CA ALA A 529 13.19 7.51 -11.03
C ALA A 529 11.99 6.61 -10.73
N ALA A 530 11.54 5.85 -11.73
CA ALA A 530 10.59 4.77 -11.58
C ALA A 530 10.96 3.67 -12.56
N GLY A 531 10.71 2.43 -12.16
CA GLY A 531 10.93 1.25 -12.96
C GLY A 531 9.93 1.18 -14.12
N ARG A 532 10.39 0.64 -15.24
CA ARG A 532 9.59 0.36 -16.43
C ARG A 532 9.54 -1.13 -16.72
N GLY A 533 8.73 -1.47 -17.72
CA GLY A 533 8.52 -2.84 -18.19
C GLY A 533 7.56 -3.64 -17.31
N GLU A 534 7.26 -4.85 -17.74
CA GLU A 534 6.26 -5.74 -17.14
C GLU A 534 6.52 -6.08 -15.66
N LYS A 535 7.79 -5.99 -15.23
CA LYS A 535 8.19 -6.22 -13.84
C LYS A 535 8.40 -4.95 -13.04
N GLY A 536 8.34 -3.75 -13.62
CA GLY A 536 8.55 -2.49 -12.89
C GLY A 536 9.92 -2.39 -12.20
N ILE A 537 10.97 -3.01 -12.75
CA ILE A 537 12.33 -3.04 -12.16
C ILE A 537 13.41 -2.51 -13.10
N ASP A 538 13.08 -2.15 -14.34
CA ASP A 538 14.05 -1.53 -15.26
C ASP A 538 14.04 -0.01 -15.11
N PHE A 539 15.07 0.55 -14.48
CA PHE A 539 15.21 1.99 -14.27
C PHE A 539 15.90 2.71 -15.44
N GLU A 540 16.16 2.01 -16.55
CA GLU A 540 16.80 2.54 -17.76
C GLU A 540 18.15 3.23 -17.44
N LEU A 541 18.96 2.66 -16.54
CA LEU A 541 20.17 3.31 -15.99
C LEU A 541 21.21 3.65 -17.06
N ASP A 542 21.29 2.89 -18.14
CA ASP A 542 22.21 3.11 -19.26
C ASP A 542 21.63 4.01 -20.36
N LYS A 543 20.38 4.47 -20.21
CA LYS A 543 19.75 5.36 -21.20
C LYS A 543 20.33 6.76 -21.14
N GLU A 544 20.48 7.37 -22.30
CA GLU A 544 21.06 8.70 -22.44
C GLU A 544 20.18 9.77 -21.78
N ALA A 545 20.84 10.61 -20.98
CA ALA A 545 20.25 11.80 -20.39
C ALA A 545 20.27 12.98 -21.36
N ASN A 546 19.40 13.95 -21.10
CA ASN A 546 19.36 15.24 -21.79
C ASN A 546 19.36 16.41 -20.80
N PRO A 547 19.74 17.63 -21.25
CA PRO A 547 19.78 18.83 -20.40
C PRO A 547 18.46 19.16 -19.69
N GLN A 548 17.32 18.98 -20.36
CA GLN A 548 16.02 19.28 -19.74
C GLN A 548 15.72 18.34 -18.56
N ARG A 549 16.08 17.06 -18.66
CA ARG A 549 15.84 16.05 -17.64
C ARG A 549 16.55 16.37 -16.33
N ILE A 550 17.85 16.70 -16.38
CA ILE A 550 18.59 17.03 -15.15
C ILE A 550 18.09 18.33 -14.52
N VAL A 551 17.68 19.32 -15.31
CA VAL A 551 17.07 20.56 -14.80
C VAL A 551 15.74 20.26 -14.08
N ASN A 552 14.90 19.40 -14.65
CA ASN A 552 13.66 18.96 -14.01
C ASN A 552 13.94 18.23 -12.68
N GLN A 553 14.95 17.37 -12.64
CA GLN A 553 15.38 16.66 -11.43
C GLN A 553 15.88 17.62 -10.35
N LEU A 554 16.71 18.60 -10.71
CA LEU A 554 17.20 19.61 -9.77
C LEU A 554 16.06 20.50 -9.24
N ASN A 555 15.07 20.84 -10.06
CA ASN A 555 13.88 21.56 -9.60
C ASN A 555 13.05 20.73 -8.60
N ALA A 556 12.91 19.42 -8.84
CA ALA A 556 12.23 18.50 -7.92
C ALA A 556 12.97 18.36 -6.59
N ILE A 557 14.29 18.16 -6.62
CA ILE A 557 15.13 18.14 -5.41
C ILE A 557 15.00 19.47 -4.66
N LYS A 558 15.15 20.61 -5.36
CA LYS A 558 15.01 21.95 -4.78
C LYS A 558 13.68 22.11 -4.03
N LYS A 559 12.55 21.71 -4.64
CA LYS A 559 11.23 21.73 -3.97
C LYS A 559 11.26 20.96 -2.65
N ILE A 560 11.74 19.72 -2.67
CA ILE A 560 11.77 18.83 -1.50
C ILE A 560 12.66 19.41 -0.39
N VAL A 561 13.89 19.83 -0.72
CA VAL A 561 14.84 20.29 0.31
C VAL A 561 14.50 21.67 0.85
N THR A 562 13.86 22.54 0.06
CA THR A 562 13.33 23.83 0.54
C THR A 562 12.15 23.63 1.47
N ALA A 563 11.25 22.68 1.18
CA ALA A 563 10.14 22.36 2.08
C ALA A 563 10.63 21.82 3.44
N LYS A 564 11.77 21.12 3.46
CA LYS A 564 12.47 20.70 4.69
C LYS A 564 13.26 21.83 5.39
N GLY A 565 13.08 23.08 4.96
CA GLY A 565 13.69 24.26 5.59
C GLY A 565 15.16 24.49 5.26
N THR A 566 15.72 23.81 4.24
CA THR A 566 17.13 23.96 3.87
C THR A 566 17.34 25.05 2.81
N ASN A 567 18.55 25.63 2.75
CA ASN A 567 18.93 26.67 1.78
C ASN A 567 20.05 26.23 0.82
N TYR A 568 20.23 24.92 0.62
CA TYR A 568 21.33 24.38 -0.19
C TYR A 568 21.17 24.64 -1.70
N MET A 569 19.93 24.68 -2.21
CA MET A 569 19.60 24.87 -3.63
C MET A 569 18.87 26.20 -3.89
N LYS A 570 19.56 27.31 -3.61
CA LYS A 570 18.97 28.66 -3.70
C LYS A 570 18.89 29.26 -5.11
N GLY A 571 19.62 28.72 -6.08
CA GLY A 571 19.67 29.25 -7.45
C GLY A 571 18.57 28.70 -8.36
N ASN A 572 18.62 29.01 -9.66
CA ASN A 572 17.64 28.56 -10.65
C ASN A 572 18.26 27.58 -11.66
N PRO A 573 17.99 26.27 -11.56
CA PRO A 573 18.52 25.26 -12.50
C PRO A 573 18.19 25.56 -13.97
N ASN A 574 17.07 26.22 -14.26
CA ASN A 574 16.64 26.52 -15.63
C ASN A 574 17.60 27.44 -16.38
N ASP A 575 18.35 28.28 -15.66
CA ASP A 575 19.35 29.19 -16.26
C ASP A 575 20.45 28.42 -17.01
N ALA A 576 20.65 27.14 -16.68
CA ALA A 576 21.62 26.30 -17.36
C ALA A 576 21.20 25.92 -18.79
N LEU A 577 19.91 26.02 -19.14
CA LEU A 577 19.43 25.68 -20.48
C LEU A 577 19.80 26.74 -21.52
N ALA A 578 20.08 27.98 -21.10
CA ALA A 578 20.40 29.09 -22.00
C ALA A 578 21.68 28.89 -22.82
N VAL A 579 22.57 27.97 -22.40
CA VAL A 579 23.83 27.66 -23.10
C VAL A 579 23.76 26.36 -23.92
N VAL A 580 22.62 25.66 -23.88
CA VAL A 580 22.40 24.45 -24.69
C VAL A 580 22.21 24.86 -26.14
N LYS A 581 23.01 24.28 -27.03
CA LYS A 581 22.85 24.45 -28.48
C LYS A 581 21.92 23.35 -28.98
N GLY A 582 20.78 23.71 -29.55
CA GLY A 582 19.77 22.75 -30.01
C GLY A 582 18.62 22.55 -29.02
N ASP A 583 17.87 21.46 -29.16
CA ASP A 583 16.74 21.16 -28.29
C ASP A 583 17.20 20.41 -27.04
N ALA A 584 17.08 21.06 -25.87
CA ALA A 584 17.44 20.50 -24.56
C ALA A 584 16.74 19.18 -24.21
N LYS A 585 15.68 18.79 -24.92
CA LYS A 585 14.97 17.52 -24.73
C LYS A 585 15.59 16.35 -25.51
N THR A 586 16.37 16.63 -26.54
CA THR A 586 16.90 15.62 -27.47
C THR A 586 18.42 15.60 -27.53
N GLU A 587 19.07 16.73 -27.24
CA GLU A 587 20.53 16.80 -27.19
C GLU A 587 21.11 15.92 -26.07
N PRO A 588 22.22 15.20 -26.32
CA PRO A 588 22.92 14.45 -25.29
C PRO A 588 23.42 15.35 -24.16
N LEU A 589 23.25 14.89 -22.92
CA LEU A 589 23.78 15.60 -21.76
C LEU A 589 25.30 15.38 -21.63
N THR A 590 26.07 16.46 -21.66
CA THR A 590 27.52 16.43 -21.37
C THR A 590 27.79 16.60 -19.87
N LEU A 591 28.97 16.15 -19.39
CA LEU A 591 29.42 16.35 -18.01
C LEU A 591 29.48 17.85 -17.66
N THR A 592 30.00 18.67 -18.58
CA THR A 592 30.07 20.13 -18.42
C THR A 592 28.69 20.73 -18.24
N GLN A 593 27.72 20.34 -19.08
CA GLN A 593 26.34 20.83 -18.98
C GLN A 593 25.67 20.35 -17.68
N ALA A 594 25.88 19.09 -17.28
CA ALA A 594 25.34 18.54 -16.04
C ALA A 594 25.87 19.28 -14.81
N ALA A 595 27.19 19.47 -14.73
CA ALA A 595 27.85 20.25 -13.70
C ALA A 595 27.36 21.70 -13.69
N TYR A 596 27.22 22.33 -14.86
CA TYR A 596 26.70 23.69 -14.95
C TYR A 596 25.26 23.79 -14.40
N SER A 597 24.38 22.84 -14.73
CA SER A 597 23.04 22.76 -14.13
C SER A 597 23.08 22.68 -12.61
N ILE A 598 23.97 21.86 -12.03
CA ILE A 598 24.15 21.77 -10.57
C ILE A 598 24.61 23.12 -10.00
N THR A 599 25.60 23.78 -10.62
CA THR A 599 26.07 25.11 -10.16
C THR A 599 24.94 26.14 -10.13
N LYS A 600 24.06 26.13 -11.14
CA LYS A 600 22.87 27.00 -11.18
C LYS A 600 21.85 26.64 -10.11
N ALA A 601 21.64 25.36 -9.83
CA ALA A 601 20.78 24.92 -8.75
C ALA A 601 21.25 25.39 -7.36
N VAL A 602 22.55 25.24 -7.07
CA VAL A 602 23.14 25.63 -5.78
C VAL A 602 23.40 27.14 -5.66
N GLY A 603 23.24 27.90 -6.76
CA GLY A 603 23.40 29.35 -6.80
C GLY A 603 24.86 29.82 -6.88
N LEU A 604 25.72 29.06 -7.55
CA LEU A 604 27.10 29.44 -7.85
C LEU A 604 27.16 30.23 -9.18
N ASN A 605 27.87 31.35 -9.16
CA ASN A 605 28.11 32.14 -10.37
C ASN A 605 29.45 31.75 -11.00
N VAL A 606 29.42 30.73 -11.86
CA VAL A 606 30.58 30.19 -12.56
C VAL A 606 30.25 30.01 -14.04
N ALA A 607 31.25 30.16 -14.93
CA ALA A 607 31.08 29.86 -16.35
C ALA A 607 30.98 28.35 -16.58
N ALA A 608 30.26 27.92 -17.62
CA ALA A 608 29.98 26.50 -17.85
C ALA A 608 31.25 25.63 -17.98
N ASP A 609 32.28 26.13 -18.67
CA ASP A 609 33.58 25.48 -18.85
C ASP A 609 34.36 25.26 -17.54
N LYS A 610 34.04 26.02 -16.49
CA LYS A 610 34.66 25.92 -15.16
C LYS A 610 33.80 25.16 -14.13
N ALA A 611 32.59 24.76 -14.50
CA ALA A 611 31.61 24.21 -13.56
C ALA A 611 32.10 22.92 -12.85
N VAL A 612 32.72 22.00 -13.58
CA VAL A 612 33.22 20.73 -13.01
C VAL A 612 34.29 21.00 -11.93
N ALA A 613 35.29 21.82 -12.26
CA ALA A 613 36.38 22.15 -11.35
C ALA A 613 35.87 22.89 -10.09
N GLU A 614 34.90 23.79 -10.25
CA GLU A 614 34.29 24.52 -9.14
C GLU A 614 33.55 23.58 -8.18
N LEU A 615 32.74 22.65 -8.72
CA LEU A 615 32.01 21.68 -7.90
C LEU A 615 32.94 20.71 -7.17
N GLN A 616 34.03 20.27 -7.80
CA GLN A 616 35.05 19.45 -7.13
C GLN A 616 35.75 20.21 -6.01
N THR A 617 36.13 21.48 -6.25
CA THR A 617 36.77 22.34 -5.25
C THR A 617 35.88 22.54 -4.02
N LYS A 618 34.55 22.66 -4.24
CA LYS A 618 33.54 22.76 -3.18
C LYS A 618 33.10 21.41 -2.60
N LYS A 619 33.67 20.30 -3.06
CA LYS A 619 33.32 18.93 -2.64
C LYS A 619 31.84 18.58 -2.87
N LEU A 620 31.23 19.18 -3.90
CA LEU A 620 29.87 18.87 -4.36
C LEU A 620 29.86 17.72 -5.37
N LEU A 621 30.99 17.45 -6.03
CA LEU A 621 31.21 16.28 -6.88
C LEU A 621 32.50 15.56 -6.47
N SER A 622 32.46 14.24 -6.38
CA SER A 622 33.65 13.43 -6.07
C SER A 622 34.52 13.20 -7.30
N LYS A 623 35.81 12.93 -7.09
CA LYS A 623 36.72 12.56 -8.19
C LYS A 623 36.38 11.18 -8.74
N GLU A 624 35.94 10.30 -7.86
CA GLU A 624 35.55 8.92 -8.11
C GLU A 624 34.35 8.86 -9.06
N THR A 625 33.29 9.63 -8.79
CA THR A 625 32.12 9.72 -9.68
C THR A 625 32.51 10.26 -11.05
N ILE A 626 33.34 11.30 -11.13
CA ILE A 626 33.76 11.85 -12.43
C ILE A 626 34.59 10.83 -13.22
N ALA A 627 35.48 10.09 -12.55
CA ALA A 627 36.31 9.07 -13.18
C ALA A 627 35.50 7.84 -13.66
N MET A 628 34.30 7.60 -13.09
CA MET A 628 33.44 6.47 -13.48
C MET A 628 32.69 6.70 -14.80
N ILE A 629 32.57 7.95 -15.24
CA ILE A 629 31.79 8.35 -16.42
C ILE A 629 32.50 7.85 -17.68
N ALA A 630 31.80 7.04 -18.46
CA ALA A 630 32.40 6.40 -19.64
C ALA A 630 32.58 7.38 -20.81
N ASP A 631 31.57 8.20 -21.08
CA ASP A 631 31.59 9.23 -22.12
C ASP A 631 31.10 10.57 -21.57
N GLN A 632 32.02 11.52 -21.37
CA GLN A 632 31.70 12.85 -20.84
C GLN A 632 30.85 13.70 -21.79
N LYS A 633 30.63 13.28 -23.04
CA LYS A 633 29.76 13.97 -24.01
C LYS A 633 28.33 13.40 -24.03
N LYS A 634 28.11 12.23 -23.42
CA LYS A 634 26.83 11.52 -23.45
C LYS A 634 26.64 10.76 -22.12
N LEU A 635 26.20 11.49 -21.10
CA LEU A 635 25.90 10.91 -19.79
C LEU A 635 24.62 10.07 -19.84
N THR A 636 24.64 8.98 -19.11
CA THR A 636 23.49 8.11 -18.87
C THR A 636 22.66 8.59 -17.66
N TYR A 637 21.43 8.06 -17.50
CA TYR A 637 20.60 8.33 -16.32
C TYR A 637 21.33 7.95 -15.03
N GLY A 638 21.97 6.77 -15.01
CA GLY A 638 22.74 6.28 -13.88
C GLY A 638 23.88 7.21 -13.47
N GLU A 639 24.65 7.71 -14.45
CA GLU A 639 25.76 8.64 -14.20
C GLU A 639 25.27 10.00 -13.68
N VAL A 640 24.15 10.52 -14.21
CA VAL A 640 23.51 11.74 -13.67
C VAL A 640 23.10 11.54 -12.22
N TYR A 641 22.51 10.39 -11.90
CA TYR A 641 22.12 10.07 -10.53
C TYR A 641 23.32 10.02 -9.58
N MET A 642 24.47 9.55 -10.03
CA MET A 642 25.71 9.59 -9.23
C MET A 642 26.19 11.02 -8.96
N LEU A 643 26.14 11.92 -9.96
CA LEU A 643 26.49 13.33 -9.77
C LEU A 643 25.58 14.02 -8.74
N LEU A 644 24.27 13.77 -8.86
CA LEU A 644 23.28 14.31 -7.94
C LEU A 644 23.43 13.70 -6.54
N LYS A 645 23.76 12.40 -6.42
CA LYS A 645 24.07 11.74 -5.14
C LYS A 645 25.19 12.46 -4.42
N ASP A 646 26.33 12.67 -5.06
CA ASP A 646 27.48 13.35 -4.43
C ASP A 646 27.10 14.75 -3.94
N THR A 647 26.32 15.48 -4.74
CA THR A 647 25.81 16.80 -4.36
C THR A 647 24.94 16.71 -3.11
N MET A 648 24.02 15.75 -3.04
CA MET A 648 23.14 15.62 -1.87
C MET A 648 23.88 15.10 -0.63
N GLU A 649 24.84 14.18 -0.78
CA GLU A 649 25.66 13.70 0.33
C GLU A 649 26.53 14.82 0.93
N SER A 650 26.98 15.78 0.10
CA SER A 650 27.69 16.97 0.56
C SER A 650 26.83 17.88 1.45
N PHE A 651 25.51 17.80 1.31
CA PHE A 651 24.52 18.48 2.14
C PHE A 651 24.08 17.65 3.35
N GLY A 652 24.72 16.50 3.60
CA GLY A 652 24.46 15.65 4.76
C GLY A 652 23.42 14.55 4.55
N TYR A 653 22.87 14.39 3.34
CA TYR A 653 21.97 13.27 3.05
C TYR A 653 22.75 11.94 3.04
N ARG A 654 22.04 10.85 3.34
CA ARG A 654 22.52 9.47 3.33
C ARG A 654 21.45 8.60 2.68
N PHE A 655 21.88 7.67 1.83
CA PHE A 655 21.01 6.81 1.01
C PHE A 655 21.42 5.35 1.13
#